data_AF-A0A3Q7IB30-F1
#
_entry.id   AF-A0A3Q7IB30-F1
#
_cell.length_a   1.000
_cell.length_b   1.000
_cell.length_c   1.000
_cell.angle_alpha   90.00
_cell.angle_beta   90.00
_cell.angle_gamma   90.00
#
_symmetry.space_group_name_H-M   'P 1'
#
loop_
_entity.id
_entity.type
_entity.pdbx_description
1 polymer ?
#
loop_
_entity_poly.entity_id
_entity_poly.type
_entity_poly.pdbx_seq_one_letter_code
_entity_poly.pdbx_strand_id
1 'polypeptide(L)'
;MQKSHFSSMEKVNFRTKIISRHLNQETPSPNLLLQSIPCLSYNPPELLEPSAIFDTKEMRKLMDGHNFVEKDWLFGLMLQSNLFNPIERGGKVFVSPDYNQSKEQQREITMKRIGYLLEHGVFKKWLTGKGHEDELRKLGLLDCLGIYDHSLAIKVGVHFFLCYNPPELSETAAVFDIKEMRKLMDGHNLEERDWFFGLILQSKLFNPVRRGGKVFLSPDYSQSKEQQREMTMRRIEYLVEHGFSKDWLTVKGPEDELRKLALLDCIFIYDHSLSIKMGVHFLLWGGAIQFFGTKRHHDKWLKDTEDYVIKGCFSMTELGHGSNVRGIETVTTYDSSTGEFVINTPCESAQKYWIGGAANHATHTIVFSQLIIDGENQGVHAFIAQIRDENGDICPNIRIADCGHKIGLNGVDNGRIWFDNVRVPRENLLNSVADVSPDGKYLTAIKDPDQRFAAFLSPLTSGRVTIAASAVYSAKIGLATAIRYSLTRRAFSVTPNGPEVLILDYPSHQRRLLPLLAKTYAMSFAANQLKMMYVKRTPEMNKVIHVVSSAFKASASWHNMRTLQECREACGGQGLKTENRIGQLKGEYDVQSTFEGDNNVLMQQVSKALFGEYVAAKRSKKPFRGLGLEHMNTSRPVIPSQLTSITMRQAQFQNDIFCLRERDLLERFAAEVSQCQAQGKSKEYAFTLNYQLAEDLGRAFSDRAVLHTFLDAEASVTSGPLKNVLDLVRSMYVLITLEEDAAFLRYGYLSMDNAAIVRKEVAKLCSELRPHALSLVSSFGLPDAFLSPIAFNWVEANAWSSEQN
;
A
#
# COMPACT_ATOMS: atom_id res chain seq x y z
N MET A 1 41.35 -45.32 -21.56
CA MET A 1 41.80 -46.05 -20.36
C MET A 1 40.63 -46.14 -19.38
N GLN A 2 40.26 -47.38 -19.05
CA GLN A 2 39.29 -47.92 -18.09
C GLN A 2 38.06 -47.09 -17.65
N LYS A 3 36.90 -47.43 -18.21
CA LYS A 3 35.57 -47.19 -17.62
C LYS A 3 35.31 -48.27 -16.57
N SER A 4 35.10 -47.91 -15.30
CA SER A 4 34.63 -48.84 -14.28
C SER A 4 33.12 -49.06 -14.42
N HIS A 5 32.73 -50.25 -14.87
CA HIS A 5 31.34 -50.69 -14.85
C HIS A 5 31.02 -51.28 -13.47
N PHE A 6 30.26 -50.53 -12.65
CA PHE A 6 29.60 -51.11 -11.48
C PHE A 6 28.55 -52.13 -11.93
N SER A 7 28.64 -53.34 -11.39
CA SER A 7 27.69 -54.42 -11.66
C SER A 7 26.29 -54.07 -11.13
N SER A 8 25.25 -54.69 -11.71
CA SER A 8 23.86 -54.53 -11.28
C SER A 8 23.68 -54.81 -9.77
N MET A 9 24.43 -55.78 -9.24
CA MET A 9 24.40 -56.17 -7.82
C MET A 9 25.00 -55.08 -6.91
N GLU A 10 26.04 -54.38 -7.34
CA GLU A 10 26.66 -53.28 -6.59
C GLU A 10 25.77 -52.03 -6.55
N LYS A 11 25.02 -51.76 -7.62
CA LYS A 11 24.04 -50.66 -7.65
C LYS A 11 22.85 -50.95 -6.73
N VAL A 12 22.41 -52.21 -6.65
CA VAL A 12 21.37 -52.64 -5.71
C VAL A 12 21.90 -52.54 -4.28
N ASN A 13 23.10 -53.06 -3.98
CA ASN A 13 23.70 -52.95 -2.66
C ASN A 13 23.96 -51.50 -2.22
N PHE A 14 24.33 -50.61 -3.14
CA PHE A 14 24.47 -49.18 -2.86
C PHE A 14 23.12 -48.53 -2.51
N ARG A 15 22.07 -48.80 -3.29
CA ARG A 15 20.72 -48.30 -3.02
C ARG A 15 20.16 -48.85 -1.71
N THR A 16 20.36 -50.13 -1.43
CA THR A 16 19.96 -50.76 -0.16
C THR A 16 20.76 -50.21 1.03
N LYS A 17 22.04 -49.89 0.87
CA LYS A 17 22.85 -49.20 1.90
C LYS A 17 22.38 -47.77 2.17
N ILE A 18 21.97 -47.03 1.15
CA ILE A 18 21.42 -45.67 1.33
C ILE A 18 20.06 -45.73 2.04
N ILE A 19 19.17 -46.64 1.62
CA ILE A 19 17.85 -46.80 2.25
C ILE A 19 17.98 -47.32 3.69
N SER A 20 18.87 -48.29 3.94
CA SER A 20 19.16 -48.77 5.29
C SER A 20 19.79 -47.69 6.17
N ARG A 21 20.61 -46.77 5.63
CA ARG A 21 21.13 -45.61 6.36
C ARG A 21 20.05 -44.57 6.69
N HIS A 22 19.00 -44.44 5.88
CA HIS A 22 17.88 -43.56 6.20
C HIS A 22 16.91 -44.19 7.21
N LEU A 23 16.73 -45.51 7.17
CA LEU A 23 15.83 -46.23 8.07
C LEU A 23 16.44 -46.54 9.44
N ASN A 24 17.78 -46.68 9.52
CA ASN A 24 18.50 -46.98 10.76
C ASN A 24 19.23 -45.76 11.35
N GLN A 25 18.71 -44.54 11.20
CA GLN A 25 19.28 -43.40 11.93
C GLN A 25 19.05 -43.58 13.45
N GLU A 26 20.01 -44.25 14.09
CA GLU A 26 20.44 -43.87 15.43
C GLU A 26 20.80 -42.38 15.38
N THR A 27 20.27 -41.65 16.36
CA THR A 27 20.52 -40.22 16.59
C THR A 27 22.01 -39.93 16.49
N PRO A 28 22.47 -38.99 15.65
CA PRO A 28 23.89 -38.68 15.57
C PRO A 28 24.37 -38.09 16.90
N SER A 29 25.53 -38.55 17.34
CA SER A 29 26.32 -37.95 18.43
C SER A 29 26.47 -36.43 18.22
N PRO A 30 26.45 -35.58 19.27
CA PRO A 30 26.27 -34.12 19.13
C PRO A 30 27.46 -33.34 18.56
N ASN A 31 28.55 -33.99 18.11
CA ASN A 31 29.82 -33.32 17.84
C ASN A 31 30.29 -33.38 16.39
N LEU A 32 29.44 -32.95 15.47
CA LEU A 32 29.86 -32.42 14.17
C LEU A 32 29.09 -31.11 13.93
N LEU A 33 29.80 -30.00 14.05
CA LEU A 33 29.34 -28.62 13.78
C LEU A 33 28.95 -28.44 12.30
N LEU A 34 27.80 -28.99 11.92
CA LEU A 34 26.98 -28.49 10.82
C LEU A 34 25.90 -27.62 11.46
N GLN A 35 26.19 -26.33 11.65
CA GLN A 35 25.16 -25.39 12.07
C GLN A 35 24.02 -25.42 11.04
N SER A 36 22.80 -25.58 11.54
CA SER A 36 21.57 -25.62 10.75
C SER A 36 21.47 -24.38 9.87
N ILE A 37 21.35 -24.62 8.56
CA ILE A 37 21.08 -23.62 7.52
C ILE A 37 19.83 -22.80 7.95
N PRO A 38 19.81 -21.46 7.80
CA PRO A 38 18.75 -20.59 8.32
C PRO A 38 17.40 -20.69 7.57
N CYS A 39 17.19 -21.76 6.81
CA CYS A 39 16.07 -21.83 5.87
C CYS A 39 14.75 -22.13 6.56
N LEU A 40 13.71 -21.35 6.27
CA LEU A 40 12.35 -21.61 6.75
C LEU A 40 11.89 -23.00 6.32
N SER A 41 11.49 -23.82 7.29
CA SER A 41 10.80 -25.07 7.01
C SER A 41 9.33 -24.79 6.69
N TYR A 42 8.84 -25.30 5.56
CA TYR A 42 7.42 -25.28 5.22
C TYR A 42 6.81 -26.65 5.43
N ASN A 43 5.72 -26.71 6.20
CA ASN A 43 4.82 -27.86 6.21
C ASN A 43 3.45 -27.38 5.75
N PRO A 44 2.77 -28.11 4.84
CA PRO A 44 1.42 -27.78 4.44
C PRO A 44 0.49 -27.79 5.67
N PRO A 45 -0.47 -26.85 5.78
CA PRO A 45 -1.41 -26.82 6.90
C PRO A 45 -2.13 -28.14 7.13
N GLU A 46 -2.40 -28.90 6.06
CA GLU A 46 -3.03 -30.22 6.11
C GLU A 46 -2.24 -31.28 6.91
N LEU A 47 -0.94 -31.06 7.16
CA LEU A 47 -0.10 -31.93 8.00
C LEU A 47 0.11 -31.39 9.43
N LEU A 48 -0.04 -30.08 9.64
CA LEU A 48 0.19 -29.43 10.94
C LEU A 48 -1.09 -29.33 11.77
N GLU A 49 -2.21 -29.03 11.11
CA GLU A 49 -3.48 -28.85 11.77
C GLU A 49 -4.14 -30.22 12.05
N PRO A 50 -4.76 -30.40 13.23
CA PRO A 50 -5.61 -31.55 13.47
C PRO A 50 -6.68 -31.67 12.38
N SER A 51 -7.07 -32.89 12.02
CA SER A 51 -8.20 -33.12 11.12
C SER A 51 -9.43 -32.36 11.62
N ALA A 52 -10.18 -31.76 10.69
CA ALA A 52 -11.36 -30.97 11.01
C ALA A 52 -12.30 -31.74 11.98
N ILE A 53 -12.69 -31.08 13.07
CA ILE A 53 -13.58 -31.64 14.11
C ILE A 53 -15.02 -31.76 13.59
N PHE A 54 -15.32 -31.19 12.42
CA PHE A 54 -16.63 -31.21 11.76
C PHE A 54 -16.51 -31.67 10.30
N ASP A 55 -17.63 -32.19 9.75
CA ASP A 55 -17.70 -32.57 8.34
C ASP A 55 -17.73 -31.32 7.45
N THR A 56 -16.66 -31.12 6.69
CA THR A 56 -16.52 -30.01 5.74
C THR A 56 -17.57 -30.04 4.63
N LYS A 57 -18.12 -31.21 4.27
CA LYS A 57 -19.20 -31.34 3.29
C LYS A 57 -20.54 -30.85 3.84
N GLU A 58 -20.86 -31.16 5.10
CA GLU A 58 -22.08 -30.65 5.72
C GLU A 58 -22.01 -29.13 5.93
N MET A 59 -20.83 -28.60 6.32
CA MET A 59 -20.64 -27.14 6.38
C MET A 59 -20.81 -26.49 5.01
N ARG A 60 -20.26 -27.11 3.95
CA ARG A 60 -20.44 -26.64 2.58
C ARG A 60 -21.91 -26.68 2.15
N LYS A 61 -22.65 -27.73 2.49
CA LYS A 61 -24.09 -27.83 2.21
C LYS A 61 -24.87 -26.70 2.90
N LEU A 62 -24.48 -26.32 4.12
CA LEU A 62 -25.07 -25.19 4.83
C LEU A 62 -24.73 -23.84 4.16
N MET A 63 -23.49 -23.66 3.71
CA MET A 63 -23.02 -22.40 3.11
C MET A 63 -23.46 -22.20 1.66
N ASP A 64 -23.29 -23.21 0.81
CA ASP A 64 -23.60 -23.16 -0.63
C ASP A 64 -25.09 -23.37 -0.91
N GLY A 65 -25.80 -23.99 0.05
CA GLY A 65 -27.24 -24.22 0.02
C GLY A 65 -27.67 -25.16 -1.11
N HIS A 66 -28.34 -24.58 -2.11
CA HIS A 66 -28.95 -25.31 -3.23
C HIS A 66 -27.93 -25.65 -4.34
N ASN A 67 -28.25 -26.69 -5.12
CA ASN A 67 -27.56 -27.06 -6.36
C ASN A 67 -26.03 -27.19 -6.27
N PHE A 68 -25.47 -27.54 -5.10
CA PHE A 68 -24.02 -27.63 -4.93
C PHE A 68 -23.36 -28.73 -5.80
N VAL A 69 -24.11 -29.78 -6.16
CA VAL A 69 -23.65 -30.81 -7.10
C VAL A 69 -23.47 -30.24 -8.51
N GLU A 70 -24.41 -29.41 -8.97
CA GLU A 70 -24.29 -28.71 -10.25
C GLU A 70 -23.19 -27.64 -10.22
N LYS A 71 -22.98 -26.99 -9.07
CA LYS A 71 -21.83 -26.09 -8.86
C LYS A 71 -20.51 -26.84 -9.01
N ASP A 72 -20.37 -28.01 -8.37
CA ASP A 72 -19.19 -28.88 -8.50
C ASP A 72 -18.95 -29.37 -9.93
N TRP A 73 -20.03 -29.76 -10.59
CA TRP A 73 -19.97 -30.15 -11.99
C TRP A 73 -19.44 -29.02 -12.88
N LEU A 74 -19.92 -27.78 -12.70
CA LEU A 74 -19.45 -26.63 -13.47
C LEU A 74 -17.97 -26.31 -13.20
N PHE A 75 -17.52 -26.38 -11.94
CA PHE A 75 -16.08 -26.25 -11.65
C PHE A 75 -15.26 -27.38 -12.29
N GLY A 76 -15.77 -28.61 -12.29
CA GLY A 76 -15.17 -29.74 -13.00
C GLY A 76 -15.03 -29.49 -14.51
N LEU A 77 -16.05 -28.93 -15.16
CA LEU A 77 -16.00 -28.55 -16.57
C LEU A 77 -14.94 -27.49 -16.87
N MET A 78 -14.75 -26.52 -15.96
CA MET A 78 -13.71 -25.49 -16.10
C MET A 78 -12.31 -26.11 -16.02
N LEU A 79 -12.08 -27.04 -15.08
CA LEU A 79 -10.79 -27.74 -14.91
C LEU A 79 -10.37 -28.54 -16.15
N GLN A 80 -11.32 -29.02 -16.94
CA GLN A 80 -11.07 -29.90 -18.08
C GLN A 80 -10.72 -29.15 -19.39
N SER A 81 -10.89 -27.82 -19.44
CA SER A 81 -10.76 -27.06 -20.69
C SER A 81 -9.69 -25.99 -20.61
N ASN A 82 -8.81 -25.97 -21.63
CA ASN A 82 -7.76 -24.96 -21.78
C ASN A 82 -8.31 -23.53 -21.93
N LEU A 83 -9.60 -23.36 -22.25
CA LEU A 83 -10.25 -22.05 -22.29
C LEU A 83 -10.28 -21.37 -20.92
N PHE A 84 -10.22 -22.15 -19.84
CA PHE A 84 -10.21 -21.65 -18.46
C PHE A 84 -8.79 -21.52 -17.88
N ASN A 85 -7.76 -21.74 -18.72
CA ASN A 85 -6.35 -21.60 -18.37
C ASN A 85 -5.96 -22.42 -17.13
N PRO A 86 -5.99 -23.77 -17.23
CA PRO A 86 -5.54 -24.66 -16.17
C PRO A 86 -4.02 -24.57 -16.00
N ILE A 87 -3.55 -24.44 -14.76
CA ILE A 87 -2.14 -24.37 -14.38
C ILE A 87 -1.89 -25.42 -13.31
N GLU A 88 -1.01 -26.37 -13.59
CA GLU A 88 -0.58 -27.38 -12.62
C GLU A 88 0.59 -26.86 -11.77
N ARG A 89 0.41 -26.82 -10.45
CA ARG A 89 1.47 -26.46 -9.49
C ARG A 89 1.37 -27.31 -8.23
N GLY A 90 2.48 -27.91 -7.81
CA GLY A 90 2.52 -28.71 -6.58
C GLY A 90 1.53 -29.88 -6.56
N GLY A 91 1.26 -30.48 -7.74
CA GLY A 91 0.29 -31.59 -7.88
C GLY A 91 -1.18 -31.18 -7.80
N LYS A 92 -1.51 -29.88 -7.82
CA LYS A 92 -2.88 -29.34 -7.89
C LYS A 92 -3.07 -28.57 -9.19
N VAL A 93 -4.27 -28.64 -9.76
CA VAL A 93 -4.67 -27.86 -10.95
C VAL A 93 -5.46 -26.64 -10.50
N PHE A 94 -5.04 -25.47 -10.95
CA PHE A 94 -5.70 -24.19 -10.69
C PHE A 94 -6.23 -23.64 -12.01
N VAL A 95 -7.43 -23.08 -12.01
CA VAL A 95 -7.98 -22.36 -13.18
C VAL A 95 -8.16 -20.89 -12.82
N SER A 96 -7.75 -20.00 -13.71
CA SER A 96 -7.94 -18.57 -13.54
C SER A 96 -7.88 -17.85 -14.88
N PRO A 97 -8.57 -16.71 -15.06
CA PRO A 97 -8.37 -15.89 -16.25
C PRO A 97 -6.89 -15.53 -16.47
N ASP A 98 -6.46 -15.46 -17.72
CA ASP A 98 -5.12 -14.97 -18.06
C ASP A 98 -5.16 -13.43 -18.14
N TYR A 99 -4.69 -12.80 -17.06
CA TYR A 99 -4.68 -11.34 -16.93
C TYR A 99 -3.58 -10.65 -17.77
N ASN A 100 -2.68 -11.38 -18.43
CA ASN A 100 -1.69 -10.76 -19.32
C ASN A 100 -2.26 -10.39 -20.70
N GLN A 101 -3.44 -10.91 -21.04
CA GLN A 101 -4.12 -10.60 -22.28
C GLN A 101 -4.62 -9.16 -22.30
N SER A 102 -4.52 -8.53 -23.47
CA SER A 102 -5.17 -7.24 -23.75
C SER A 102 -6.68 -7.34 -23.57
N LYS A 103 -7.33 -6.17 -23.43
CA LYS A 103 -8.80 -6.07 -23.31
C LYS A 103 -9.54 -6.77 -24.46
N GLU A 104 -9.04 -6.68 -25.68
CA GLU A 104 -9.62 -7.30 -26.88
C GLU A 104 -9.50 -8.83 -26.83
N GLN A 105 -8.32 -9.34 -26.46
CA GLN A 105 -8.09 -10.78 -26.28
C GLN A 105 -8.96 -11.36 -25.17
N GLN A 106 -9.10 -10.65 -24.04
CA GLN A 106 -9.98 -11.05 -22.95
C GLN A 106 -11.45 -11.13 -23.43
N ARG A 107 -11.92 -10.17 -24.22
CA ARG A 107 -13.28 -10.20 -24.79
C ARG A 107 -13.51 -11.39 -25.71
N GLU A 108 -12.51 -11.74 -26.53
CA GLU A 108 -12.56 -12.88 -27.44
C GLU A 108 -12.62 -14.21 -26.67
N ILE A 109 -11.72 -14.41 -25.69
CA ILE A 109 -11.70 -15.65 -24.90
C ILE A 109 -12.97 -15.81 -24.06
N THR A 110 -13.54 -14.71 -23.52
CA THR A 110 -14.85 -14.75 -22.85
C THR A 110 -15.94 -15.30 -23.77
N MET A 111 -15.97 -14.92 -25.06
CA MET A 111 -16.97 -15.46 -25.99
C MET A 111 -16.73 -16.95 -26.28
N LYS A 112 -15.48 -17.38 -26.42
CA LYS A 112 -15.14 -18.81 -26.59
C LYS A 112 -15.56 -19.63 -25.37
N ARG A 113 -15.37 -19.11 -24.15
CA ARG A 113 -15.85 -19.73 -22.90
C ARG A 113 -17.38 -19.85 -22.90
N ILE A 114 -18.11 -18.81 -23.28
CA ILE A 114 -19.58 -18.87 -23.40
C ILE A 114 -20.01 -19.96 -24.38
N GLY A 115 -19.35 -20.06 -25.55
CA GLY A 115 -19.62 -21.13 -26.52
C GLY A 115 -19.41 -22.53 -25.92
N TYR A 116 -18.28 -22.76 -25.27
CA TYR A 116 -17.99 -24.03 -24.59
C TYR A 116 -19.03 -24.37 -23.50
N LEU A 117 -19.39 -23.40 -22.66
CA LEU A 117 -20.40 -23.61 -21.61
C LEU A 117 -21.78 -23.92 -22.19
N LEU A 118 -22.14 -23.28 -23.32
CA LEU A 118 -23.38 -23.56 -24.05
C LEU A 118 -23.39 -25.01 -24.56
N GLU A 119 -22.32 -25.45 -25.21
CA GLU A 119 -22.17 -26.81 -25.75
C GLU A 119 -22.29 -27.90 -24.67
N HIS A 120 -21.84 -27.60 -23.44
CA HIS A 120 -21.90 -28.51 -22.30
C HIS A 120 -23.19 -28.37 -21.48
N GLY A 121 -24.20 -27.65 -21.99
CA GLY A 121 -25.53 -27.60 -21.40
C GLY A 121 -25.66 -26.76 -20.13
N VAL A 122 -24.70 -25.89 -19.83
CA VAL A 122 -24.74 -24.99 -18.66
C VAL A 122 -26.00 -24.12 -18.71
N PHE A 123 -26.36 -23.64 -19.90
CA PHE A 123 -27.49 -22.73 -20.13
C PHE A 123 -28.81 -23.45 -20.45
N LYS A 124 -28.86 -24.78 -20.28
CA LYS A 124 -30.10 -25.54 -20.50
C LYS A 124 -31.20 -25.03 -19.56
N LYS A 125 -32.38 -24.74 -20.13
CA LYS A 125 -33.55 -24.17 -19.44
C LYS A 125 -33.34 -22.78 -18.81
N TRP A 126 -32.26 -22.05 -19.12
CA TRP A 126 -32.04 -20.72 -18.51
C TRP A 126 -33.12 -19.69 -18.84
N LEU A 127 -33.73 -19.80 -20.02
CA LEU A 127 -34.82 -18.94 -20.49
C LEU A 127 -36.19 -19.61 -20.47
N THR A 128 -36.20 -20.94 -20.49
CA THR A 128 -37.42 -21.73 -20.72
C THR A 128 -37.86 -22.53 -19.50
N GLY A 129 -36.99 -22.65 -18.50
CA GLY A 129 -37.30 -23.26 -17.21
C GLY A 129 -38.36 -22.45 -16.48
N LYS A 130 -39.19 -23.14 -15.70
CA LYS A 130 -40.27 -22.51 -14.94
C LYS A 130 -40.26 -23.10 -13.54
N GLY A 131 -40.39 -22.22 -12.54
CA GLY A 131 -40.42 -22.62 -11.13
C GLY A 131 -39.11 -22.35 -10.41
N HIS A 132 -39.15 -22.50 -9.09
CA HIS A 132 -38.05 -22.10 -8.21
C HIS A 132 -36.79 -22.94 -8.39
N GLU A 133 -36.90 -24.23 -8.73
CA GLU A 133 -35.73 -25.11 -8.93
C GLU A 133 -34.88 -24.68 -10.14
N ASP A 134 -35.52 -24.35 -11.27
CA ASP A 134 -34.82 -23.87 -12.48
C ASP A 134 -34.17 -22.48 -12.25
N GLU A 135 -34.83 -21.59 -11.49
CA GLU A 135 -34.27 -20.28 -11.09
C GLU A 135 -33.11 -20.41 -10.08
N LEU A 136 -33.22 -21.31 -9.10
CA LEU A 136 -32.13 -21.59 -8.16
C LEU A 136 -30.93 -22.24 -8.85
N ARG A 137 -31.16 -23.21 -9.74
CA ARG A 137 -30.10 -23.76 -10.59
C ARG A 137 -29.43 -22.67 -11.42
N LYS A 138 -30.22 -21.75 -11.99
CA LYS A 138 -29.70 -20.61 -12.75
C LYS A 138 -28.78 -19.72 -11.94
N LEU A 139 -29.22 -19.32 -10.75
CA LEU A 139 -28.44 -18.50 -9.83
C LEU A 139 -27.17 -19.24 -9.37
N GLY A 140 -27.30 -20.51 -8.98
CA GLY A 140 -26.15 -21.32 -8.55
C GLY A 140 -25.06 -21.48 -9.62
N LEU A 141 -25.43 -21.64 -10.90
CA LEU A 141 -24.44 -21.67 -11.98
C LEU A 141 -23.86 -20.29 -12.28
N LEU A 142 -24.66 -19.22 -12.18
CA LEU A 142 -24.18 -17.85 -12.36
C LEU A 142 -23.17 -17.46 -11.26
N ASP A 143 -23.37 -17.90 -10.02
CA ASP A 143 -22.44 -17.74 -8.91
C ASP A 143 -21.07 -18.36 -9.23
N CYS A 144 -21.06 -19.61 -9.72
CA CYS A 144 -19.82 -20.30 -10.14
C CYS A 144 -19.09 -19.54 -11.26
N LEU A 145 -19.81 -19.01 -12.25
CA LEU A 145 -19.22 -18.20 -13.31
C LEU A 145 -18.62 -16.91 -12.73
N GLY A 146 -19.31 -16.28 -11.78
CA GLY A 146 -18.87 -15.05 -11.11
C GLY A 146 -17.62 -15.24 -10.23
N ILE A 147 -17.49 -16.41 -9.60
CA ILE A 147 -16.31 -16.80 -8.82
C ILE A 147 -15.08 -16.97 -9.73
N TYR A 148 -15.25 -17.56 -10.91
CA TYR A 148 -14.15 -17.73 -11.87
C TYR A 148 -13.77 -16.40 -12.55
N ASP A 149 -14.75 -15.69 -13.11
CA ASP A 149 -14.57 -14.45 -13.85
C ASP A 149 -15.85 -13.61 -13.80
N HIS A 150 -15.84 -12.54 -13.00
CA HIS A 150 -16.99 -11.67 -12.85
C HIS A 150 -17.42 -11.04 -14.19
N SER A 151 -16.48 -10.79 -15.11
CA SER A 151 -16.80 -10.24 -16.44
C SER A 151 -17.62 -11.23 -17.28
N LEU A 152 -17.32 -12.54 -17.16
CA LEU A 152 -18.10 -13.60 -17.80
C LEU A 152 -19.53 -13.63 -17.26
N ALA A 153 -19.70 -13.57 -15.93
CA ALA A 153 -21.01 -13.55 -15.30
C ALA A 153 -21.83 -12.29 -15.66
N ILE A 154 -21.21 -11.11 -15.65
CA ILE A 154 -21.86 -9.86 -16.06
C ILE A 154 -22.24 -9.89 -17.54
N LYS A 155 -21.38 -10.40 -18.44
CA LYS A 155 -21.70 -10.48 -19.87
C LYS A 155 -22.93 -11.35 -20.14
N VAL A 156 -23.07 -12.44 -19.38
CA VAL A 156 -24.24 -13.30 -19.35
C VAL A 156 -25.46 -12.59 -18.74
N GLY A 157 -25.28 -11.87 -17.63
CA GLY A 157 -26.37 -11.21 -16.89
C GLY A 157 -26.91 -9.93 -17.55
N VAL A 158 -26.06 -9.14 -18.22
CA VAL A 158 -26.41 -7.84 -18.84
C VAL A 158 -27.20 -7.98 -20.13
N HIS A 159 -27.21 -9.15 -20.78
CA HIS A 159 -28.12 -9.43 -21.92
C HIS A 159 -29.62 -9.33 -21.56
N PHE A 160 -29.96 -9.05 -20.30
CA PHE A 160 -31.33 -9.01 -19.79
C PHE A 160 -31.86 -7.62 -19.36
N PHE A 161 -31.04 -6.58 -19.22
CA PHE A 161 -31.50 -5.33 -18.59
C PHE A 161 -30.91 -4.01 -19.18
N LEU A 162 -31.83 -3.21 -19.75
CA LEU A 162 -31.92 -1.72 -19.75
C LEU A 162 -31.21 -0.85 -20.82
N CYS A 163 -31.93 0.22 -21.24
CA CYS A 163 -31.44 1.50 -21.78
C CYS A 163 -32.32 2.69 -21.31
N TYR A 164 -31.72 3.83 -20.93
CA TYR A 164 -32.29 5.22 -21.01
C TYR A 164 -31.22 6.32 -20.76
N ASN A 165 -31.43 7.56 -21.26
CA ASN A 165 -30.49 8.71 -21.28
C ASN A 165 -31.10 10.03 -20.70
N PRO A 166 -30.30 10.97 -20.13
CA PRO A 166 -30.81 12.25 -19.59
C PRO A 166 -30.12 13.54 -20.13
N PRO A 167 -30.62 14.76 -19.76
CA PRO A 167 -30.04 16.06 -20.11
C PRO A 167 -29.50 16.90 -18.92
N GLU A 168 -28.95 18.08 -19.27
CA GLU A 168 -27.89 18.87 -18.59
C GLU A 168 -28.31 19.90 -17.51
N LEU A 169 -27.29 20.49 -16.87
CA LEU A 169 -27.31 21.28 -15.63
C LEU A 169 -26.46 22.57 -15.70
N SER A 170 -26.77 23.54 -14.83
CA SER A 170 -26.03 24.81 -14.62
C SER A 170 -25.44 24.94 -13.21
N GLU A 171 -24.31 25.66 -13.06
CA GLU A 171 -23.56 25.89 -11.80
C GLU A 171 -23.64 27.33 -11.25
N THR A 172 -23.27 27.51 -9.97
CA THR A 172 -23.12 28.80 -9.24
C THR A 172 -21.77 28.89 -8.50
N ALA A 173 -21.30 30.12 -8.23
CA ALA A 173 -19.93 30.48 -7.82
C ALA A 173 -19.55 30.23 -6.32
N ALA A 174 -18.23 30.26 -6.04
CA ALA A 174 -17.58 29.89 -4.76
C ALA A 174 -17.67 30.95 -3.64
N VAL A 175 -17.54 30.51 -2.38
CA VAL A 175 -17.78 31.31 -1.15
C VAL A 175 -16.49 31.69 -0.36
N PHE A 176 -15.34 31.08 -0.64
CA PHE A 176 -14.04 31.40 -0.02
C PHE A 176 -12.89 31.37 -1.04
N ASP A 177 -11.73 31.97 -0.71
CA ASP A 177 -10.56 32.00 -1.60
C ASP A 177 -9.91 30.61 -1.73
N ILE A 178 -10.13 29.99 -2.89
CA ILE A 178 -9.62 28.67 -3.25
C ILE A 178 -8.09 28.65 -3.35
N LYS A 179 -7.45 29.77 -3.73
CA LYS A 179 -5.99 29.86 -3.89
C LYS A 179 -5.29 29.87 -2.54
N GLU A 180 -5.81 30.60 -1.56
CA GLU A 180 -5.28 30.60 -0.20
C GLU A 180 -5.44 29.21 0.47
N MET A 181 -6.57 28.54 0.24
CA MET A 181 -6.75 27.16 0.72
C MET A 181 -5.75 26.20 0.06
N ARG A 182 -5.53 26.30 -1.27
CA ARG A 182 -4.52 25.49 -1.98
C ARG A 182 -3.12 25.69 -1.37
N LYS A 183 -2.73 26.95 -1.12
CA LYS A 183 -1.44 27.29 -0.51
C LYS A 183 -1.25 26.62 0.85
N LEU A 184 -2.29 26.61 1.69
CA LEU A 184 -2.26 25.93 2.98
C LEU A 184 -2.13 24.40 2.84
N MET A 185 -2.79 23.80 1.85
CA MET A 185 -2.80 22.35 1.69
C MET A 185 -1.62 21.75 0.93
N ASP A 186 -1.02 22.47 -0.02
CA ASP A 186 0.18 22.02 -0.74
C ASP A 186 1.45 22.44 0.00
N GLY A 187 1.39 23.54 0.77
CA GLY A 187 2.40 24.00 1.72
C GLY A 187 3.69 24.57 1.11
N HIS A 188 4.13 24.11 -0.06
CA HIS A 188 5.41 24.47 -0.68
C HIS A 188 5.46 24.20 -2.19
N ASN A 189 6.38 24.87 -2.90
CA ASN A 189 6.76 24.64 -4.31
C ASN A 189 5.60 24.63 -5.32
N LEU A 190 4.68 25.60 -5.21
CA LEU A 190 3.51 25.67 -6.09
C LEU A 190 3.88 25.87 -7.56
N GLU A 191 4.89 26.72 -7.83
CA GLU A 191 5.33 27.02 -9.20
C GLU A 191 5.98 25.79 -9.86
N GLU A 192 6.80 25.03 -9.13
CA GLU A 192 7.38 23.78 -9.65
C GLU A 192 6.31 22.72 -9.94
N ARG A 193 5.28 22.62 -9.09
CA ARG A 193 4.15 21.71 -9.32
C ARG A 193 3.41 22.07 -10.61
N ASP A 194 3.11 23.36 -10.79
CA ASP A 194 2.40 23.87 -11.97
C ASP A 194 3.24 23.71 -13.25
N TRP A 195 4.56 23.97 -13.19
CA TRP A 195 5.49 23.68 -14.27
C TRP A 195 5.45 22.19 -14.66
N PHE A 196 5.51 21.30 -13.67
CA PHE A 196 5.56 19.86 -13.92
C PHE A 196 4.26 19.33 -14.55
N PHE A 197 3.10 19.81 -14.10
CA PHE A 197 1.83 19.50 -14.76
C PHE A 197 1.81 19.98 -16.22
N GLY A 198 2.36 21.17 -16.48
CA GLY A 198 2.53 21.70 -17.84
C GLY A 198 3.43 20.82 -18.72
N LEU A 199 4.54 20.33 -18.18
CA LEU A 199 5.47 19.44 -18.88
C LEU A 199 4.80 18.13 -19.32
N ILE A 200 4.01 17.50 -18.43
CA ILE A 200 3.26 16.27 -18.73
C ILE A 200 2.22 16.52 -19.81
N LEU A 201 1.47 17.63 -19.73
CA LEU A 201 0.37 17.96 -20.66
C LEU A 201 0.82 18.12 -22.11
N GLN A 202 2.08 18.46 -22.36
CA GLN A 202 2.60 18.74 -23.69
C GLN A 202 3.02 17.47 -24.45
N SER A 203 3.18 16.33 -23.78
CA SER A 203 3.74 15.13 -24.38
C SER A 203 2.69 14.04 -24.61
N LYS A 204 2.73 13.44 -25.81
CA LYS A 204 1.88 12.29 -26.18
C LYS A 204 2.18 11.04 -25.36
N LEU A 205 3.35 10.94 -24.72
CA LEU A 205 3.73 9.80 -23.87
C LEU A 205 2.79 9.64 -22.66
N PHE A 206 2.15 10.73 -22.24
CA PHE A 206 1.20 10.76 -21.12
C PHE A 206 -0.26 10.58 -21.54
N ASN A 207 -0.47 10.12 -22.79
CA ASN A 207 -1.77 9.74 -23.34
C ASN A 207 -2.86 10.83 -23.15
N PRO A 208 -2.68 12.02 -23.74
CA PRO A 208 -3.70 13.07 -23.73
C PRO A 208 -4.89 12.67 -24.61
N VAL A 209 -6.08 12.60 -24.00
CA VAL A 209 -7.35 12.30 -24.67
C VAL A 209 -8.25 13.52 -24.63
N ARG A 210 -8.78 13.94 -25.79
CA ARG A 210 -9.76 15.04 -25.87
C ARG A 210 -11.18 14.50 -25.75
N ARG A 211 -11.96 15.07 -24.82
CA ARG A 211 -13.39 14.82 -24.63
C ARG A 211 -14.07 16.11 -24.18
N GLY A 212 -15.19 16.46 -24.79
CA GLY A 212 -15.96 17.66 -24.46
C GLY A 212 -15.15 18.95 -24.36
N GLY A 213 -14.31 19.21 -25.38
CA GLY A 213 -13.43 20.38 -25.43
C GLY A 213 -12.27 20.40 -24.42
N LYS A 214 -12.19 19.45 -23.48
CA LYS A 214 -11.12 19.34 -22.48
C LYS A 214 -10.13 18.22 -22.82
N VAL A 215 -8.91 18.34 -22.31
CA VAL A 215 -7.86 17.31 -22.39
C VAL A 215 -7.82 16.58 -21.05
N PHE A 216 -7.79 15.25 -21.09
CA PHE A 216 -7.62 14.37 -19.94
C PHE A 216 -6.38 13.51 -20.10
N LEU A 217 -5.69 13.26 -19.00
CA LEU A 217 -4.48 12.47 -18.94
C LEU A 217 -4.72 11.24 -18.07
N SER A 218 -4.39 10.07 -18.62
CA SER A 218 -4.32 8.83 -17.85
C SER A 218 -3.44 7.82 -18.57
N PRO A 219 -2.73 6.93 -17.85
CA PRO A 219 -2.17 5.73 -18.46
C PRO A 219 -3.20 5.00 -19.32
N ASP A 220 -2.75 4.39 -20.41
CA ASP A 220 -3.61 3.51 -21.21
C ASP A 220 -3.70 2.14 -20.53
N TYR A 221 -4.71 1.98 -19.70
CA TYR A 221 -4.99 0.75 -18.97
C TYR A 221 -5.48 -0.41 -19.85
N SER A 222 -5.61 -0.23 -21.18
CA SER A 222 -5.88 -1.34 -22.09
C SER A 222 -4.61 -2.09 -22.53
N GLN A 223 -3.44 -1.49 -22.28
CA GLN A 223 -2.14 -2.07 -22.56
C GLN A 223 -1.88 -3.33 -21.73
N SER A 224 -1.22 -4.31 -22.32
CA SER A 224 -0.69 -5.47 -21.60
C SER A 224 0.34 -5.05 -20.55
N LYS A 225 0.68 -5.96 -19.63
CA LYS A 225 1.72 -5.73 -18.61
C LYS A 225 3.05 -5.31 -19.25
N GLU A 226 3.46 -5.96 -20.34
CA GLU A 226 4.69 -5.66 -21.07
C GLU A 226 4.66 -4.27 -21.71
N GLN A 227 3.54 -3.89 -22.34
CA GLN A 227 3.36 -2.56 -22.94
C GLN A 227 3.35 -1.46 -21.88
N GLN A 228 2.74 -1.69 -20.72
CA GLN A 228 2.77 -0.74 -19.61
C GLN A 228 4.21 -0.53 -19.11
N ARG A 229 5.01 -1.60 -18.99
CA ARG A 229 6.42 -1.51 -18.57
C ARG A 229 7.26 -0.70 -19.56
N GLU A 230 7.10 -0.94 -20.85
CA GLU A 230 7.77 -0.17 -21.90
C GLU A 230 7.39 1.31 -21.82
N MET A 231 6.09 1.62 -21.70
CA MET A 231 5.62 2.99 -21.59
C MET A 231 6.09 3.69 -20.31
N THR A 232 6.15 2.99 -19.19
CA THR A 232 6.72 3.53 -17.95
C THR A 232 8.18 3.92 -18.14
N MET A 233 9.00 3.09 -18.79
CA MET A 233 10.41 3.43 -19.05
C MET A 233 10.56 4.64 -19.96
N ARG A 234 9.82 4.69 -21.07
CA ARG A 234 9.85 5.84 -21.99
C ARG A 234 9.45 7.15 -21.32
N ARG A 235 8.51 7.10 -20.37
CA ARG A 235 8.13 8.26 -19.56
C ARG A 235 9.25 8.68 -18.61
N ILE A 236 9.95 7.73 -17.99
CA ILE A 236 11.10 8.04 -17.12
C ILE A 236 12.20 8.72 -17.92
N GLU A 237 12.57 8.16 -19.07
CA GLU A 237 13.59 8.74 -19.97
C GLU A 237 13.22 10.18 -20.35
N TYR A 238 12.00 10.40 -20.81
CA TYR A 238 11.49 11.75 -21.12
C TYR A 238 11.60 12.69 -19.92
N LEU A 239 11.23 12.25 -18.71
CA LEU A 239 11.32 13.09 -17.52
C LEU A 239 12.77 13.42 -17.14
N VAL A 240 13.68 12.46 -17.22
CA VAL A 240 15.11 12.66 -16.95
C VAL A 240 15.71 13.66 -17.95
N GLU A 241 15.43 13.51 -19.25
CA GLU A 241 15.89 14.41 -20.32
C GLU A 241 15.41 15.86 -20.10
N HIS A 242 14.24 16.05 -19.50
CA HIS A 242 13.67 17.37 -19.21
C HIS A 242 14.01 17.88 -17.80
N GLY A 243 15.01 17.28 -17.15
CA GLY A 243 15.60 17.77 -15.90
C GLY A 243 14.81 17.43 -14.64
N PHE A 244 13.91 16.43 -14.68
CA PHE A 244 13.14 16.00 -13.51
C PHE A 244 14.04 15.53 -12.37
N SER A 245 15.04 14.68 -12.66
CA SER A 245 16.00 14.14 -11.68
C SER A 245 17.20 15.04 -11.44
N LYS A 246 17.24 16.24 -12.04
CA LYS A 246 18.38 17.15 -11.89
C LYS A 246 18.57 17.52 -10.41
N ASP A 247 19.79 17.32 -9.92
CA ASP A 247 20.23 17.64 -8.54
C ASP A 247 19.50 16.83 -7.45
N TRP A 248 18.88 15.70 -7.82
CA TRP A 248 18.09 14.86 -6.93
C TRP A 248 18.93 14.16 -5.86
N LEU A 249 20.12 13.69 -6.20
CA LEU A 249 20.99 12.92 -5.32
C LEU A 249 22.27 13.67 -4.94
N THR A 250 22.70 14.62 -5.77
CA THR A 250 23.98 15.31 -5.62
C THR A 250 23.89 16.60 -4.79
N VAL A 251 22.74 17.28 -4.79
CA VAL A 251 22.51 18.51 -4.01
C VAL A 251 21.72 18.21 -2.73
N LYS A 252 22.15 18.86 -1.64
CA LYS A 252 21.58 18.72 -0.30
C LYS A 252 21.08 20.09 0.18
N GLY A 253 19.86 20.11 0.69
CA GLY A 253 19.28 21.33 1.24
C GLY A 253 17.79 21.12 1.56
N PRO A 254 17.25 21.83 2.56
CA PRO A 254 15.83 21.76 2.87
C PRO A 254 14.93 22.13 1.68
N GLU A 255 15.35 23.13 0.89
CA GLU A 255 14.61 23.59 -0.29
C GLU A 255 14.60 22.53 -1.40
N ASP A 256 15.75 21.89 -1.67
CA ASP A 256 15.86 20.82 -2.66
C ASP A 256 15.06 19.58 -2.26
N GLU A 257 15.08 19.19 -0.98
CA GLU A 257 14.25 18.07 -0.50
C GLU A 257 12.76 18.36 -0.64
N LEU A 258 12.31 19.59 -0.35
CA LEU A 258 10.92 20.00 -0.54
C LEU A 258 10.53 20.03 -2.02
N ARG A 259 11.40 20.50 -2.91
CA ARG A 259 11.22 20.44 -4.36
C ARG A 259 11.04 18.99 -4.83
N LYS A 260 11.91 18.07 -4.40
CA LYS A 260 11.82 16.62 -4.73
C LYS A 260 10.49 16.02 -4.28
N LEU A 261 10.06 16.31 -3.05
CA LEU A 261 8.78 15.84 -2.52
C LEU A 261 7.58 16.41 -3.31
N ALA A 262 7.62 17.69 -3.71
CA ALA A 262 6.57 18.29 -4.51
C ALA A 262 6.45 17.66 -5.90
N LEU A 263 7.58 17.36 -6.54
CA LEU A 263 7.61 16.68 -7.84
C LEU A 263 7.10 15.23 -7.74
N LEU A 264 7.48 14.50 -6.69
CA LEU A 264 6.93 13.17 -6.41
C LEU A 264 5.41 13.20 -6.21
N ASP A 265 4.91 14.14 -5.40
CA ASP A 265 3.48 14.37 -5.17
C ASP A 265 2.73 14.53 -6.51
N CYS A 266 3.30 15.26 -7.47
CA CYS A 266 2.69 15.44 -8.79
C CYS A 266 2.73 14.19 -9.68
N ILE A 267 3.80 13.39 -9.67
CA ILE A 267 3.80 12.12 -10.43
C ILE A 267 2.75 11.16 -9.86
N PHE A 268 2.59 11.10 -8.54
CA PHE A 268 1.54 10.28 -7.91
C PHE A 268 0.14 10.66 -8.39
N ILE A 269 -0.11 11.93 -8.75
CA ILE A 269 -1.41 12.35 -9.27
C ILE A 269 -1.68 11.77 -10.68
N TYR A 270 -0.63 11.46 -11.44
CA TYR A 270 -0.73 10.92 -12.80
C TYR A 270 -0.75 9.38 -12.83
N ASP A 271 0.33 8.72 -12.39
CA ASP A 271 0.56 7.28 -12.58
C ASP A 271 1.38 6.70 -11.43
N HIS A 272 0.78 5.80 -10.65
CA HIS A 272 1.45 5.19 -9.50
C HIS A 272 2.60 4.27 -9.94
N SER A 273 2.47 3.58 -11.08
CA SER A 273 3.55 2.72 -11.61
C SER A 273 4.80 3.52 -11.89
N LEU A 274 4.64 4.68 -12.54
CA LEU A 274 5.73 5.60 -12.84
C LEU A 274 6.41 6.10 -11.55
N SER A 275 5.62 6.57 -10.57
CA SER A 275 6.16 7.03 -9.29
C SER A 275 6.93 5.94 -8.55
N ILE A 276 6.38 4.72 -8.45
CA ILE A 276 7.04 3.62 -7.74
C ILE A 276 8.31 3.19 -8.46
N LYS A 277 8.29 3.11 -9.78
CA LYS A 277 9.47 2.75 -10.58
C LYS A 277 10.62 3.74 -10.37
N MET A 278 10.32 5.04 -10.34
CA MET A 278 11.30 6.09 -10.02
C MET A 278 11.70 6.08 -8.55
N GLY A 279 10.75 5.83 -7.64
CA GLY A 279 10.99 5.76 -6.20
C GLY A 279 11.95 4.63 -5.82
N VAL A 280 11.80 3.44 -6.41
CA VAL A 280 12.75 2.33 -6.21
C VAL A 280 14.16 2.73 -6.62
N HIS A 281 14.28 3.49 -7.71
CA HIS A 281 15.57 3.91 -8.22
C HIS A 281 16.20 5.05 -7.39
N PHE A 282 15.53 6.19 -7.27
CA PHE A 282 16.10 7.38 -6.64
C PHE A 282 16.02 7.32 -5.11
N LEU A 283 14.91 6.84 -4.54
CA LEU A 283 14.70 6.86 -3.08
C LEU A 283 15.26 5.62 -2.39
N LEU A 284 15.12 4.43 -2.98
CA LEU A 284 15.61 3.20 -2.36
C LEU A 284 17.06 2.90 -2.75
N TRP A 285 17.36 2.72 -4.03
CA TRP A 285 18.74 2.48 -4.47
C TRP A 285 19.65 3.70 -4.22
N GLY A 286 19.29 4.86 -4.75
CA GLY A 286 20.05 6.09 -4.58
C GLY A 286 20.13 6.52 -3.11
N GLY A 287 19.00 6.47 -2.40
CA GLY A 287 18.93 6.76 -0.98
C GLY A 287 19.79 5.80 -0.14
N ALA A 288 19.79 4.49 -0.41
CA ALA A 288 20.66 3.56 0.30
C ALA A 288 22.15 3.92 0.13
N ILE A 289 22.57 4.33 -1.06
CA ILE A 289 23.94 4.82 -1.28
C ILE A 289 24.19 6.10 -0.48
N GLN A 290 23.23 7.04 -0.43
CA GLN A 290 23.37 8.27 0.34
C GLN A 290 23.45 8.01 1.86
N PHE A 291 22.61 7.12 2.40
CA PHE A 291 22.50 6.86 3.84
C PHE A 291 23.56 5.87 4.36
N PHE A 292 23.81 4.80 3.61
CA PHE A 292 24.73 3.73 4.03
C PHE A 292 26.11 3.86 3.41
N GLY A 293 26.25 4.60 2.33
CA GLY A 293 27.54 4.85 1.70
C GLY A 293 28.33 5.95 2.39
N THR A 294 29.65 5.83 2.32
CA THR A 294 30.62 6.90 2.56
C THR A 294 31.01 7.62 1.26
N LYS A 295 31.90 8.62 1.35
CA LYS A 295 32.37 9.42 0.19
C LYS A 295 32.75 8.57 -1.03
N ARG A 296 33.45 7.44 -0.83
CA ARG A 296 33.84 6.54 -1.94
C ARG A 296 32.65 6.04 -2.77
N HIS A 297 31.52 5.81 -2.12
CA HIS A 297 30.30 5.36 -2.78
C HIS A 297 29.57 6.52 -3.42
N HIS A 298 29.55 7.67 -2.74
CA HIS A 298 28.91 8.88 -3.24
C HIS A 298 29.54 9.34 -4.55
N ASP A 299 30.87 9.44 -4.58
CA ASP A 299 31.64 9.83 -5.75
C ASP A 299 31.46 8.84 -6.92
N LYS A 300 31.37 7.54 -6.62
CA LYS A 300 31.30 6.49 -7.64
C LYS A 300 29.91 6.33 -8.26
N TRP A 301 28.84 6.47 -7.47
CA TRP A 301 27.52 5.96 -7.88
C TRP A 301 26.43 7.02 -7.99
N LEU A 302 26.48 8.13 -7.25
CA LEU A 302 25.32 9.03 -7.17
C LEU A 302 25.07 9.79 -8.47
N LYS A 303 26.12 10.22 -9.18
CA LYS A 303 25.95 10.97 -10.43
C LYS A 303 25.35 10.09 -11.53
N ASP A 304 25.91 8.90 -11.74
CA ASP A 304 25.40 7.95 -12.74
C ASP A 304 23.99 7.43 -12.40
N THR A 305 23.65 7.36 -11.12
CA THR A 305 22.28 7.08 -10.66
C THR A 305 21.35 8.25 -11.01
N GLU A 306 21.76 9.49 -10.72
CA GLU A 306 20.97 10.69 -11.00
C GLU A 306 20.68 10.89 -12.49
N ASP A 307 21.68 10.61 -13.33
CA ASP A 307 21.61 10.71 -14.80
C ASP A 307 21.00 9.46 -15.46
N TYR A 308 20.55 8.49 -14.66
CA TYR A 308 19.90 7.25 -15.11
C TYR A 308 20.75 6.35 -16.03
N VAL A 309 22.08 6.58 -16.02
CA VAL A 309 23.09 5.72 -16.66
C VAL A 309 23.06 4.35 -15.97
N ILE A 310 23.12 4.36 -14.63
CA ILE A 310 22.92 3.17 -13.81
C ILE A 310 21.45 3.10 -13.41
N LYS A 311 20.86 1.94 -13.63
CA LYS A 311 19.49 1.63 -13.18
C LYS A 311 19.59 0.69 -12.00
N GLY A 312 19.24 1.19 -10.83
CA GLY A 312 19.34 0.47 -9.56
C GLY A 312 18.00 0.00 -9.00
N CYS A 313 18.01 -1.14 -8.31
CA CYS A 313 16.90 -1.64 -7.49
C CYS A 313 17.32 -1.96 -6.04
N PHE A 314 16.35 -2.34 -5.20
CA PHE A 314 16.53 -2.51 -3.76
C PHE A 314 16.05 -3.89 -3.29
N SER A 315 16.99 -4.78 -3.01
CA SER A 315 16.77 -6.20 -2.69
C SER A 315 16.85 -6.48 -1.19
N MET A 316 15.77 -6.15 -0.49
CA MET A 316 15.62 -6.46 0.94
C MET A 316 14.75 -7.69 1.17
N THR A 317 13.48 -7.60 0.76
CA THR A 317 12.46 -8.64 0.94
C THR A 317 12.87 -9.96 0.29
N GLU A 318 12.56 -11.04 1.00
CA GLU A 318 12.71 -12.41 0.54
C GLU A 318 11.35 -13.12 0.52
N LEU A 319 11.26 -14.25 -0.17
CA LEU A 319 10.02 -15.05 -0.20
C LEU A 319 9.58 -15.44 1.23
N GLY A 320 10.53 -15.81 2.08
CA GLY A 320 10.30 -16.15 3.49
C GLY A 320 10.13 -14.95 4.42
N HIS A 321 10.70 -13.80 4.08
CA HIS A 321 10.87 -12.68 5.01
C HIS A 321 10.52 -11.32 4.39
N GLY A 322 9.35 -10.80 4.76
CA GLY A 322 8.92 -9.42 4.48
C GLY A 322 9.11 -8.52 5.71
N SER A 323 8.17 -8.56 6.65
CA SER A 323 8.19 -7.72 7.86
C SER A 323 9.36 -8.04 8.79
N ASN A 324 9.77 -9.31 8.90
CA ASN A 324 10.88 -9.73 9.75
C ASN A 324 12.22 -9.68 9.02
N VAL A 325 12.68 -8.46 8.69
CA VAL A 325 13.95 -8.23 7.99
C VAL A 325 15.16 -8.75 8.78
N ARG A 326 15.07 -8.85 10.12
CA ARG A 326 16.13 -9.47 10.94
C ARG A 326 16.40 -10.92 10.57
N GLY A 327 15.36 -11.63 10.11
CA GLY A 327 15.40 -13.05 9.82
C GLY A 327 15.75 -13.39 8.38
N ILE A 328 16.11 -12.41 7.53
CA ILE A 328 16.48 -12.71 6.13
C ILE A 328 17.60 -13.74 6.07
N GLU A 329 17.55 -14.56 5.03
CA GLU A 329 18.29 -15.81 4.87
C GLU A 329 19.42 -15.69 3.85
N THR A 330 19.42 -14.68 2.97
CA THR A 330 20.56 -14.41 2.07
C THR A 330 21.81 -14.12 2.91
N VAL A 331 22.92 -14.76 2.56
CA VAL A 331 24.20 -14.66 3.28
C VAL A 331 25.24 -13.98 2.40
N THR A 332 26.09 -13.16 3.02
CA THR A 332 27.30 -12.62 2.40
C THR A 332 28.50 -12.92 3.28
N THR A 333 29.46 -13.70 2.77
CA THR A 333 30.66 -14.10 3.52
C THR A 333 31.87 -13.29 3.03
N TYR A 334 32.69 -12.78 3.94
CA TYR A 334 33.96 -12.14 3.57
C TYR A 334 35.04 -13.20 3.28
N ASP A 335 35.67 -13.10 2.12
CA ASP A 335 36.81 -13.93 1.69
C ASP A 335 38.10 -13.10 1.79
N SER A 336 38.83 -13.27 2.89
CA SER A 336 40.07 -12.53 3.15
C SER A 336 41.21 -12.89 2.19
N SER A 337 41.12 -14.02 1.49
CA SER A 337 42.15 -14.44 0.53
C SER A 337 42.10 -13.66 -0.77
N THR A 338 40.91 -13.22 -1.19
CA THR A 338 40.71 -12.41 -2.39
C THR A 338 40.37 -10.96 -2.09
N GLY A 339 39.99 -10.65 -0.84
CA GLY A 339 39.54 -9.31 -0.44
C GLY A 339 38.15 -8.98 -0.99
N GLU A 340 37.28 -9.98 -1.11
CA GLU A 340 35.95 -9.86 -1.70
C GLU A 340 34.86 -10.36 -0.75
N PHE A 341 33.62 -9.99 -1.05
CA PHE A 341 32.43 -10.58 -0.44
C PHE A 341 31.77 -11.58 -1.40
N VAL A 342 31.31 -12.70 -0.87
CA VAL A 342 30.62 -13.76 -1.61
C VAL A 342 29.16 -13.81 -1.19
N ILE A 343 28.26 -13.37 -2.06
CA ILE A 343 26.81 -13.31 -1.82
C ILE A 343 26.16 -14.61 -2.29
N ASN A 344 25.35 -15.23 -1.43
CA ASN A 344 24.69 -16.50 -1.73
C ASN A 344 23.25 -16.56 -1.23
N THR A 345 22.37 -17.12 -2.05
CA THR A 345 20.99 -17.48 -1.71
C THR A 345 20.96 -18.96 -1.32
N PRO A 346 20.91 -19.32 -0.01
CA PRO A 346 21.09 -20.70 0.44
C PRO A 346 19.91 -21.63 0.13
N CYS A 347 18.72 -21.09 -0.11
CA CYS A 347 17.50 -21.86 -0.33
C CYS A 347 16.41 -21.01 -1.00
N GLU A 348 15.27 -21.64 -1.27
CA GLU A 348 14.23 -20.99 -2.06
C GLU A 348 13.38 -19.95 -1.30
N SER A 349 13.28 -20.09 0.02
CA SER A 349 12.71 -19.04 0.90
C SER A 349 13.58 -17.77 0.91
N ALA A 350 14.89 -17.92 0.72
CA ALA A 350 15.86 -16.83 0.71
C ALA A 350 15.93 -16.05 -0.60
N GLN A 351 15.21 -16.47 -1.65
CA GLN A 351 15.19 -15.71 -2.91
C GLN A 351 14.72 -14.29 -2.63
N LYS A 352 15.40 -13.29 -3.18
CA LYS A 352 14.90 -11.92 -3.13
C LYS A 352 13.58 -11.86 -3.91
N TYR A 353 12.58 -11.19 -3.37
CA TYR A 353 11.21 -11.29 -3.87
C TYR A 353 10.51 -9.92 -3.83
N TRP A 354 9.69 -9.63 -4.85
CA TRP A 354 9.05 -8.34 -5.09
C TRP A 354 10.00 -7.18 -5.45
N ILE A 355 11.18 -7.46 -5.98
CA ILE A 355 12.21 -6.43 -6.21
C ILE A 355 11.85 -5.57 -7.43
N GLY A 356 11.33 -4.37 -7.18
CA GLY A 356 10.92 -3.43 -8.23
C GLY A 356 12.07 -3.13 -9.20
N GLY A 357 11.86 -3.36 -10.48
CA GLY A 357 12.86 -3.11 -11.50
C GLY A 357 13.83 -4.24 -11.79
N ALA A 358 13.89 -5.28 -10.96
CA ALA A 358 14.83 -6.38 -11.18
C ALA A 358 14.51 -7.21 -12.42
N ALA A 359 13.22 -7.40 -12.74
CA ALA A 359 12.83 -8.36 -13.77
C ALA A 359 13.36 -7.97 -15.15
N ASN A 360 13.33 -6.68 -15.53
CA ASN A 360 13.71 -6.24 -16.88
C ASN A 360 14.79 -5.15 -16.89
N HIS A 361 14.74 -4.17 -15.98
CA HIS A 361 15.42 -2.89 -16.22
C HIS A 361 16.64 -2.59 -15.35
N ALA A 362 16.73 -3.14 -14.14
CA ALA A 362 17.81 -2.82 -13.21
C ALA A 362 19.12 -3.52 -13.61
N THR A 363 20.18 -2.72 -13.67
CA THR A 363 21.56 -3.15 -13.89
C THR A 363 22.28 -3.48 -12.60
N HIS A 364 21.91 -2.83 -11.50
CA HIS A 364 22.51 -2.98 -10.18
C HIS A 364 21.43 -3.12 -9.11
N THR A 365 21.81 -3.72 -7.98
CA THR A 365 20.93 -3.84 -6.80
C THR A 365 21.70 -3.56 -5.52
N ILE A 366 21.01 -2.97 -4.53
CA ILE A 366 21.42 -3.09 -3.14
C ILE A 366 20.93 -4.43 -2.62
N VAL A 367 21.82 -5.30 -2.16
CA VAL A 367 21.47 -6.59 -1.54
C VAL A 367 21.57 -6.45 -0.03
N PHE A 368 20.47 -6.70 0.67
CA PHE A 368 20.51 -6.90 2.12
C PHE A 368 20.73 -8.36 2.42
N SER A 369 21.68 -8.67 3.30
CA SER A 369 22.05 -10.04 3.63
C SER A 369 22.68 -10.13 5.01
N GLN A 370 22.67 -11.32 5.61
CA GLN A 370 23.42 -11.63 6.83
C GLN A 370 24.92 -11.64 6.50
N LEU A 371 25.68 -10.74 7.10
CA LEU A 371 27.14 -10.68 6.91
C LEU A 371 27.83 -11.70 7.82
N ILE A 372 28.61 -12.60 7.23
CA ILE A 372 29.43 -13.58 7.94
C ILE A 372 30.91 -13.23 7.77
N ILE A 373 31.64 -13.17 8.89
CA ILE A 373 33.09 -12.94 8.95
C ILE A 373 33.67 -13.98 9.90
N ASP A 374 34.64 -14.76 9.43
CA ASP A 374 35.28 -15.84 10.21
C ASP A 374 34.29 -16.80 10.89
N GLY A 375 33.14 -17.06 10.24
CA GLY A 375 32.08 -17.92 10.76
C GLY A 375 31.10 -17.23 11.71
N GLU A 376 31.31 -15.97 12.08
CA GLU A 376 30.41 -15.20 12.93
C GLU A 376 29.43 -14.34 12.12
N ASN A 377 28.13 -14.42 12.44
CA ASN A 377 27.10 -13.58 11.83
C ASN A 377 27.02 -12.21 12.51
N GLN A 378 27.36 -11.15 11.78
CA GLN A 378 27.34 -9.75 12.22
C GLN A 378 25.99 -9.05 12.03
N GLY A 379 25.01 -9.77 11.48
CA GLY A 379 23.66 -9.31 11.19
C GLY A 379 23.50 -8.73 9.77
N VAL A 380 22.37 -8.09 9.55
CA VAL A 380 21.98 -7.53 8.25
C VAL A 380 22.87 -6.35 7.84
N HIS A 381 23.44 -6.43 6.64
CA HIS A 381 24.23 -5.38 5.99
C HIS A 381 23.80 -5.20 4.53
N ALA A 382 24.20 -4.08 3.91
CA ALA A 382 23.82 -3.70 2.55
C ALA A 382 25.05 -3.66 1.61
N PHE A 383 24.94 -4.34 0.46
CA PHE A 383 26.00 -4.48 -0.54
C PHE A 383 25.53 -4.03 -1.91
N ILE A 384 26.40 -3.41 -2.70
CA ILE A 384 26.14 -3.16 -4.11
C ILE A 384 26.55 -4.38 -4.93
N ALA A 385 25.64 -4.90 -5.76
CA ALA A 385 25.93 -5.95 -6.74
C ALA A 385 25.44 -5.54 -8.13
N GLN A 386 26.26 -5.82 -9.16
CA GLN A 386 25.84 -5.71 -10.55
C GLN A 386 25.08 -6.99 -10.93
N ILE A 387 23.87 -6.82 -11.48
CA ILE A 387 22.98 -7.92 -11.85
C ILE A 387 22.80 -8.06 -13.36
N ARG A 388 23.12 -7.01 -14.13
CA ARG A 388 23.19 -7.05 -15.59
C ARG A 388 24.43 -6.35 -16.12
N ASP A 389 24.94 -6.84 -17.23
CA ASP A 389 26.05 -6.22 -17.95
C ASP A 389 25.58 -5.01 -18.80
N GLU A 390 26.51 -4.44 -19.57
CA GLU A 390 26.25 -3.30 -20.47
C GLU A 390 25.31 -3.62 -21.63
N ASN A 391 25.18 -4.90 -22.00
CA ASN A 391 24.25 -5.38 -23.03
C ASN A 391 22.85 -5.65 -22.46
N GLY A 392 22.70 -5.60 -21.14
CA GLY A 392 21.46 -5.91 -20.43
C GLY A 392 21.28 -7.39 -20.11
N ASP A 393 22.29 -8.22 -20.38
CA ASP A 393 22.27 -9.65 -20.06
C ASP A 393 22.48 -9.86 -18.56
N ILE A 394 21.83 -10.88 -17.99
CA ILE A 394 21.98 -11.20 -16.57
C ILE A 394 23.42 -11.68 -16.32
N CYS A 395 24.09 -11.08 -15.33
CA CYS A 395 25.47 -11.44 -15.02
C CYS A 395 25.61 -12.92 -14.61
N PRO A 396 26.79 -13.54 -14.80
CA PRO A 396 27.05 -14.91 -14.37
C PRO A 396 26.69 -15.15 -12.89
N ASN A 397 26.23 -16.36 -12.61
CA ASN A 397 25.82 -16.81 -11.27
C ASN A 397 24.66 -16.03 -10.63
N ILE A 398 23.90 -15.29 -11.43
CA ILE A 398 22.67 -14.62 -11.01
C ILE A 398 21.52 -15.21 -11.81
N ARG A 399 20.42 -15.49 -11.12
CA ARG A 399 19.14 -15.83 -11.76
C ARG A 399 18.13 -14.75 -11.44
N ILE A 400 17.37 -14.32 -12.45
CA ILE A 400 16.26 -13.38 -12.27
C ILE A 400 15.00 -13.97 -12.91
N ALA A 401 13.87 -13.81 -12.24
CA ALA A 401 12.56 -14.15 -12.79
C ALA A 401 11.52 -13.08 -12.47
N ASP A 402 10.57 -12.84 -13.36
CA ASP A 402 9.44 -11.94 -13.12
C ASP A 402 8.52 -12.52 -12.02
N CYS A 403 7.95 -11.64 -11.18
CA CYS A 403 6.86 -11.98 -10.25
C CYS A 403 5.51 -12.15 -10.97
N GLY A 404 5.37 -11.65 -12.19
CA GLY A 404 4.18 -11.79 -13.03
C GLY A 404 3.20 -10.62 -12.93
N HIS A 405 1.95 -10.88 -13.29
CA HIS A 405 0.87 -9.89 -13.26
C HIS A 405 0.46 -9.59 -11.81
N LYS A 406 0.18 -8.32 -11.52
CA LYS A 406 -0.23 -7.83 -10.20
C LYS A 406 -1.59 -7.15 -10.30
N ILE A 407 -2.29 -7.00 -9.17
CA ILE A 407 -3.59 -6.29 -9.12
C ILE A 407 -3.51 -4.84 -9.64
N GLY A 408 -2.34 -4.23 -9.50
CA GLY A 408 -1.97 -2.91 -10.02
C GLY A 408 -0.45 -2.78 -10.08
N LEU A 409 0.07 -1.59 -10.43
CA LEU A 409 1.51 -1.35 -10.61
C LEU A 409 2.16 -2.23 -11.70
N ASN A 410 1.43 -2.58 -12.76
CA ASN A 410 1.95 -3.48 -13.80
C ASN A 410 3.07 -2.86 -14.66
N GLY A 411 3.18 -1.52 -14.69
CA GLY A 411 4.34 -0.81 -15.23
C GLY A 411 5.63 -1.01 -14.43
N VAL A 412 5.53 -1.51 -13.18
CA VAL A 412 6.70 -1.91 -12.37
C VAL A 412 7.02 -3.39 -12.60
N ASP A 413 8.22 -3.66 -13.07
CA ASP A 413 8.76 -4.99 -13.33
C ASP A 413 9.41 -5.59 -12.07
N ASN A 414 8.56 -5.96 -11.09
CA ASN A 414 9.01 -6.65 -9.88
C ASN A 414 9.59 -8.02 -10.23
N GLY A 415 10.83 -8.26 -9.79
CA GLY A 415 11.55 -9.51 -10.03
C GLY A 415 11.88 -10.26 -8.75
N ARG A 416 12.36 -11.48 -8.98
CA ARG A 416 12.91 -12.42 -8.01
C ARG A 416 14.37 -12.63 -8.34
N ILE A 417 15.26 -12.65 -7.35
CA ILE A 417 16.71 -12.76 -7.59
C ILE A 417 17.31 -13.87 -6.72
N TRP A 418 18.16 -14.68 -7.34
CA TRP A 418 19.03 -15.65 -6.68
C TRP A 418 20.48 -15.30 -6.98
N PHE A 419 21.32 -15.40 -5.95
CA PHE A 419 22.76 -15.26 -6.06
C PHE A 419 23.41 -16.62 -5.79
N ASP A 420 24.25 -17.09 -6.69
CA ASP A 420 25.06 -18.31 -6.52
C ASP A 420 26.53 -17.91 -6.35
N ASN A 421 26.96 -17.73 -5.10
CA ASN A 421 28.35 -17.36 -4.78
C ASN A 421 28.88 -16.16 -5.59
N VAL A 422 28.07 -15.11 -5.73
CA VAL A 422 28.39 -13.90 -6.50
C VAL A 422 29.45 -13.09 -5.75
N ARG A 423 30.58 -12.84 -6.41
CA ARG A 423 31.71 -12.10 -5.83
C ARG A 423 31.57 -10.60 -6.10
N VAL A 424 31.71 -9.79 -5.05
CA VAL A 424 31.77 -8.33 -5.15
C VAL A 424 32.99 -7.79 -4.38
N PRO A 425 33.64 -6.71 -4.85
CA PRO A 425 34.76 -6.11 -4.13
C PRO A 425 34.36 -5.70 -2.71
N ARG A 426 35.31 -5.71 -1.77
CA ARG A 426 35.09 -5.25 -0.39
C ARG A 426 34.52 -3.82 -0.33
N GLU A 427 34.93 -2.96 -1.26
CA GLU A 427 34.46 -1.58 -1.36
C GLU A 427 32.97 -1.45 -1.72
N ASN A 428 32.30 -2.53 -2.13
CA ASN A 428 30.86 -2.54 -2.40
C ASN A 428 30.00 -2.70 -1.13
N LEU A 429 30.60 -2.95 0.05
CA LEU A 429 29.92 -2.81 1.33
C LEU A 429 29.63 -1.33 1.61
N LEU A 430 28.35 -1.00 1.76
CA LEU A 430 27.93 0.33 2.19
C LEU A 430 28.24 0.53 3.68
N ASN A 431 29.37 1.19 3.93
CA ASN A 431 30.09 1.10 5.21
C ASN A 431 29.90 2.28 6.19
N SER A 432 28.82 3.07 6.10
CA SER A 432 28.60 4.18 7.03
C SER A 432 28.24 3.71 8.45
N VAL A 433 27.63 2.52 8.56
CA VAL A 433 27.20 1.92 9.83
C VAL A 433 28.28 1.00 10.40
N ALA A 434 28.85 0.14 9.56
CA ALA A 434 29.93 -0.78 9.90
C ALA A 434 30.80 -1.07 8.66
N ASP A 435 32.06 -1.38 8.87
CA ASP A 435 33.04 -1.68 7.82
C ASP A 435 33.78 -3.00 8.10
N VAL A 436 34.48 -3.50 7.09
CA VAL A 436 35.35 -4.67 7.19
C VAL A 436 36.73 -4.29 6.67
N SER A 437 37.76 -4.46 7.47
CA SER A 437 39.14 -4.20 7.06
C SER A 437 39.65 -5.27 6.08
N PRO A 438 40.70 -5.01 5.29
CA PRO A 438 41.27 -6.00 4.38
C PRO A 438 41.64 -7.33 5.05
N ASP A 439 42.13 -7.28 6.29
CA ASP A 439 42.47 -8.44 7.12
C ASP A 439 41.26 -9.10 7.81
N GLY A 440 40.03 -8.70 7.49
CA GLY A 440 38.81 -9.36 7.95
C GLY A 440 38.28 -8.92 9.31
N LYS A 441 38.75 -7.79 9.86
CA LYS A 441 38.21 -7.29 11.14
C LYS A 441 36.93 -6.50 10.92
N TYR A 442 35.91 -6.84 11.71
CA TYR A 442 34.65 -6.08 11.76
C TYR A 442 34.83 -4.78 12.54
N LEU A 443 34.44 -3.66 11.94
CA LEU A 443 34.60 -2.32 12.50
C LEU A 443 33.24 -1.64 12.59
N THR A 444 32.83 -1.16 13.76
CA THR A 444 31.58 -0.42 13.93
C THR A 444 31.70 0.64 15.02
N ALA A 445 31.09 1.81 14.79
CA ALA A 445 30.89 2.82 15.83
C ALA A 445 29.68 2.47 16.73
N ILE A 446 28.72 1.69 16.20
CA ILE A 446 27.49 1.28 16.89
C ILE A 446 27.68 -0.14 17.43
N LYS A 447 28.05 -0.23 18.71
CA LYS A 447 28.32 -1.50 19.39
C LYS A 447 27.06 -2.33 19.61
N ASP A 448 25.94 -1.67 19.92
CA ASP A 448 24.67 -2.32 20.18
C ASP A 448 24.05 -2.88 18.86
N PRO A 449 23.84 -4.19 18.73
CA PRO A 449 23.32 -4.79 17.51
C PRO A 449 21.92 -4.30 17.13
N ASP A 450 21.07 -3.98 18.12
CA ASP A 450 19.70 -3.52 17.87
C ASP A 450 19.67 -2.11 17.29
N GLN A 451 20.49 -1.20 17.83
CA GLN A 451 20.69 0.14 17.28
C GLN A 451 21.30 0.08 15.88
N ARG A 452 22.25 -0.84 15.66
CA ARG A 452 22.87 -1.04 14.35
C ARG A 452 21.84 -1.50 13.32
N PHE A 453 21.01 -2.49 13.67
CA PHE A 453 19.91 -2.93 12.81
C PHE A 453 18.90 -1.80 12.54
N ALA A 454 18.54 -1.02 13.57
CA ALA A 454 17.64 0.13 13.39
C ALA A 454 18.21 1.19 12.42
N ALA A 455 19.54 1.40 12.42
CA ALA A 455 20.20 2.27 11.46
C ALA A 455 20.02 1.78 10.01
N PHE A 456 20.13 0.47 9.76
CA PHE A 456 19.88 -0.14 8.44
C PHE A 456 18.41 -0.09 7.99
N LEU A 457 17.46 0.14 8.90
CA LEU A 457 16.05 0.36 8.53
C LEU A 457 15.70 1.84 8.31
N SER A 458 16.62 2.77 8.61
CA SER A 458 16.32 4.20 8.59
C SER A 458 15.81 4.76 7.25
N PRO A 459 16.28 4.31 6.05
CA PRO A 459 15.79 4.85 4.77
C PRO A 459 14.30 4.61 4.51
N LEU A 460 13.73 3.53 5.09
CA LEU A 460 12.30 3.22 4.98
C LEU A 460 11.42 4.35 5.55
N THR A 461 11.97 5.19 6.43
CA THR A 461 11.30 6.39 6.93
C THR A 461 10.91 7.34 5.79
N SER A 462 11.80 7.54 4.82
CA SER A 462 11.52 8.40 3.66
C SER A 462 10.41 7.83 2.77
N GLY A 463 10.41 6.50 2.57
CA GLY A 463 9.34 5.78 1.89
C GLY A 463 7.99 5.99 2.58
N ARG A 464 7.94 5.88 3.92
CA ARG A 464 6.71 6.12 4.69
C ARG A 464 6.20 7.55 4.58
N VAL A 465 7.08 8.56 4.56
CA VAL A 465 6.68 9.97 4.34
C VAL A 465 6.02 10.14 2.98
N THR A 466 6.64 9.62 1.92
CA THR A 466 6.10 9.74 0.54
C THR A 466 4.81 8.95 0.36
N ILE A 467 4.68 7.76 0.94
CA ILE A 467 3.45 6.98 0.89
C ILE A 467 2.30 7.70 1.61
N ALA A 468 2.54 8.22 2.82
CA ALA A 468 1.52 8.97 3.56
C ALA A 468 0.98 10.15 2.74
N ALA A 469 1.86 10.90 2.06
CA ALA A 469 1.46 11.99 1.17
C ALA A 469 0.70 11.48 -0.07
N SER A 470 1.23 10.47 -0.76
CA SER A 470 0.62 9.93 -1.99
C SER A 470 -0.77 9.33 -1.76
N ALA A 471 -1.00 8.69 -0.61
CA ALA A 471 -2.29 8.15 -0.21
C ALA A 471 -3.35 9.27 -0.10
N VAL A 472 -2.95 10.43 0.44
CA VAL A 472 -3.81 11.62 0.52
C VAL A 472 -4.11 12.19 -0.86
N TYR A 473 -3.12 12.30 -1.75
CA TYR A 473 -3.35 12.81 -3.12
C TYR A 473 -4.28 11.89 -3.94
N SER A 474 -4.14 10.57 -3.81
CA SER A 474 -5.07 9.62 -4.43
C SER A 474 -6.50 9.80 -3.90
N ALA A 475 -6.67 9.96 -2.58
CA ALA A 475 -7.97 10.26 -1.98
C ALA A 475 -8.56 11.60 -2.50
N LYS A 476 -7.72 12.63 -2.67
CA LYS A 476 -8.11 13.92 -3.26
C LYS A 476 -8.68 13.76 -4.67
N ILE A 477 -8.06 12.96 -5.54
CA ILE A 477 -8.52 12.71 -6.91
C ILE A 477 -9.88 11.99 -6.92
N GLY A 478 -10.01 10.93 -6.11
CA GLY A 478 -11.26 10.18 -5.97
C GLY A 478 -12.40 11.06 -5.49
N LEU A 479 -12.17 11.85 -4.43
CA LEU A 479 -13.17 12.75 -3.85
C LEU A 479 -13.53 13.89 -4.79
N ALA A 480 -12.54 14.53 -5.44
CA ALA A 480 -12.80 15.59 -6.41
C ALA A 480 -13.67 15.08 -7.57
N THR A 481 -13.37 13.89 -8.08
CA THR A 481 -14.17 13.26 -9.13
C THR A 481 -15.59 12.94 -8.64
N ALA A 482 -15.71 12.23 -7.51
CA ALA A 482 -17.00 11.77 -7.01
C ALA A 482 -17.91 12.91 -6.55
N ILE A 483 -17.37 13.94 -5.89
CA ILE A 483 -18.15 15.09 -5.42
C ILE A 483 -18.62 15.93 -6.60
N ARG A 484 -17.76 16.23 -7.58
CA ARG A 484 -18.17 16.97 -8.79
C ARG A 484 -19.21 16.20 -9.60
N TYR A 485 -19.03 14.89 -9.77
CA TYR A 485 -20.05 14.03 -10.38
C TYR A 485 -21.36 14.07 -9.58
N SER A 486 -21.29 14.05 -8.24
CA SER A 486 -22.48 14.07 -7.38
C SER A 486 -23.24 15.41 -7.38
N LEU A 487 -22.55 16.49 -7.73
CA LEU A 487 -23.13 17.83 -7.90
C LEU A 487 -23.78 18.03 -9.27
N THR A 488 -23.57 17.10 -10.21
CA THR A 488 -24.13 17.16 -11.57
C THR A 488 -25.00 15.97 -11.92
N ARG A 489 -24.90 14.86 -11.18
CA ARG A 489 -25.72 13.67 -11.39
C ARG A 489 -27.02 13.80 -10.61
N ARG A 490 -28.15 13.64 -11.31
CA ARG A 490 -29.47 13.49 -10.70
C ARG A 490 -29.90 12.02 -10.70
N ALA A 491 -30.62 11.60 -9.67
CA ALA A 491 -31.25 10.28 -9.62
C ALA A 491 -32.41 10.29 -8.63
N PHE A 492 -33.55 9.72 -9.02
CA PHE A 492 -34.78 9.65 -8.22
C PHE A 492 -35.36 11.03 -7.89
N SER A 493 -36.62 11.07 -7.49
CA SER A 493 -37.31 12.27 -7.02
C SER A 493 -37.81 12.09 -5.60
N VAL A 494 -37.84 13.18 -4.83
CA VAL A 494 -38.42 13.22 -3.47
C VAL A 494 -39.94 13.31 -3.47
N THR A 495 -40.54 13.65 -4.62
CA THR A 495 -42.00 13.65 -4.82
C THR A 495 -42.36 12.85 -6.07
N PRO A 496 -43.55 12.20 -6.15
CA PRO A 496 -43.90 11.31 -7.25
C PRO A 496 -43.74 11.89 -8.67
N ASN A 497 -43.88 13.22 -8.83
CA ASN A 497 -43.77 13.91 -10.13
C ASN A 497 -42.75 15.08 -10.10
N GLY A 498 -41.86 15.11 -9.09
CA GLY A 498 -40.82 16.14 -8.99
C GLY A 498 -39.64 15.89 -9.94
N PRO A 499 -38.82 16.91 -10.22
CA PRO A 499 -37.57 16.70 -10.94
C PRO A 499 -36.63 15.80 -10.13
N GLU A 500 -35.78 15.04 -10.83
CA GLU A 500 -34.78 14.25 -10.13
C GLU A 500 -33.84 15.15 -9.32
N VAL A 501 -33.41 14.68 -8.16
CA VAL A 501 -32.59 15.44 -7.22
C VAL A 501 -31.11 15.15 -7.45
N LEU A 502 -30.26 16.16 -7.27
CA LEU A 502 -28.81 15.98 -7.29
C LEU A 502 -28.42 14.95 -6.24
N ILE A 503 -27.56 13.99 -6.58
CA ILE A 503 -27.29 12.90 -5.65
C ILE A 503 -26.59 13.39 -4.37
N LEU A 504 -25.78 14.47 -4.43
CA LEU A 504 -25.18 15.09 -3.23
C LEU A 504 -26.20 15.82 -2.33
N ASP A 505 -27.46 15.96 -2.75
CA ASP A 505 -28.49 16.63 -1.94
C ASP A 505 -29.20 15.63 -1.02
N TYR A 506 -29.01 14.32 -1.25
CA TYR A 506 -29.45 13.29 -0.33
C TYR A 506 -28.51 13.23 0.90
N PRO A 507 -29.05 13.30 2.14
CA PRO A 507 -28.24 13.17 3.36
C PRO A 507 -27.43 11.87 3.43
N SER A 508 -27.95 10.79 2.85
CA SER A 508 -27.25 9.51 2.73
C SER A 508 -25.98 9.63 1.90
N HIS A 509 -26.02 10.35 0.77
CA HIS A 509 -24.87 10.52 -0.11
C HIS A 509 -23.85 11.53 0.44
N GLN A 510 -24.33 12.59 1.11
CA GLN A 510 -23.48 13.51 1.86
C GLN A 510 -22.67 12.77 2.93
N ARG A 511 -23.33 11.91 3.71
CA ARG A 511 -22.68 11.13 4.76
C ARG A 511 -21.61 10.18 4.23
N ARG A 512 -21.73 9.71 2.99
CA ARG A 512 -20.70 8.86 2.37
C ARG A 512 -19.43 9.63 2.04
N LEU A 513 -19.55 10.83 1.47
CA LEU A 513 -18.42 11.56 0.89
C LEU A 513 -17.84 12.66 1.79
N LEU A 514 -18.69 13.41 2.51
CA LEU A 514 -18.24 14.61 3.24
C LEU A 514 -17.39 14.32 4.49
N PRO A 515 -17.61 13.25 5.27
CA PRO A 515 -16.68 12.87 6.32
C PRO A 515 -15.32 12.44 5.79
N LEU A 516 -15.29 11.72 4.65
CA LEU A 516 -14.04 11.33 3.98
C LEU A 516 -13.29 12.56 3.44
N LEU A 517 -14.03 13.55 2.91
CA LEU A 517 -13.47 14.84 2.54
C LEU A 517 -12.80 15.51 3.73
N ALA A 518 -13.48 15.60 4.88
CA ALA A 518 -12.93 16.23 6.07
C ALA A 518 -11.66 15.52 6.59
N LYS A 519 -11.67 14.19 6.62
CA LYS A 519 -10.50 13.40 6.99
C LYS A 519 -9.34 13.55 5.99
N THR A 520 -9.63 13.75 4.70
CA THR A 520 -8.60 14.02 3.68
C THR A 520 -7.91 15.38 3.91
N TYR A 521 -8.65 16.40 4.35
CA TYR A 521 -8.05 17.68 4.79
C TYR A 521 -7.11 17.49 5.98
N ALA A 522 -7.60 16.80 7.02
CA ALA A 522 -6.81 16.53 8.22
C ALA A 522 -5.51 15.78 7.88
N MET A 523 -5.61 14.74 7.05
CA MET A 523 -4.44 13.97 6.60
C MET A 523 -3.53 14.78 5.66
N SER A 524 -4.04 15.77 4.93
CA SER A 524 -3.20 16.66 4.11
C SER A 524 -2.30 17.55 4.98
N PHE A 525 -2.83 18.11 6.08
CA PHE A 525 -2.01 18.86 7.03
C PHE A 525 -1.00 17.96 7.73
N ALA A 526 -1.42 16.76 8.11
CA ALA A 526 -0.54 15.76 8.71
C ALA A 526 0.61 15.35 7.79
N ALA A 527 0.34 15.10 6.51
CA ALA A 527 1.35 14.77 5.51
C ALA A 527 2.34 15.93 5.28
N ASN A 528 1.87 17.18 5.23
CA ASN A 528 2.74 18.34 5.10
C ASN A 528 3.64 18.53 6.33
N GLN A 529 3.09 18.40 7.53
CA GLN A 529 3.90 18.48 8.75
C GLN A 529 4.95 17.35 8.75
N LEU A 530 4.58 16.14 8.36
CA LEU A 530 5.53 15.02 8.29
C LEU A 530 6.65 15.27 7.26
N LYS A 531 6.34 15.83 6.09
CA LYS A 531 7.35 16.29 5.12
C LYS A 531 8.29 17.32 5.75
N MET A 532 7.76 18.32 6.45
CA MET A 532 8.57 19.34 7.12
C MET A 532 9.43 18.78 8.25
N MET A 533 8.91 17.85 9.04
CA MET A 533 9.67 17.15 10.08
C MET A 533 10.81 16.33 9.49
N TYR A 534 10.56 15.65 8.38
CA TYR A 534 11.58 14.88 7.67
C TYR A 534 12.66 15.82 7.11
N VAL A 535 12.28 16.89 6.43
CA VAL A 535 13.23 17.84 5.83
C VAL A 535 14.09 18.54 6.89
N LYS A 536 13.50 18.90 8.03
CA LYS A 536 14.21 19.56 9.15
C LYS A 536 14.78 18.58 10.17
N ARG A 537 14.89 17.30 9.83
CA ARG A 537 15.29 16.24 10.77
C ARG A 537 16.67 16.50 11.36
N THR A 538 16.78 16.33 12.67
CA THR A 538 18.05 16.17 13.39
C THR A 538 18.17 14.72 13.88
N PRO A 539 19.36 14.23 14.25
CA PRO A 539 19.53 12.88 14.79
C PRO A 539 18.59 12.57 15.97
N GLU A 540 18.29 13.55 16.81
CA GLU A 540 17.40 13.42 17.98
C GLU A 540 15.93 13.23 17.57
N MET A 541 15.54 13.74 16.40
CA MET A 541 14.18 13.62 15.88
C MET A 541 13.90 12.26 15.21
N ASN A 542 14.93 11.48 14.87
CA ASN A 542 14.79 10.23 14.11
C ASN A 542 13.76 9.27 14.72
N LYS A 543 13.74 9.11 16.05
CA LYS A 543 12.77 8.26 16.74
C LYS A 543 11.34 8.79 16.57
N VAL A 544 11.14 10.09 16.75
CA VAL A 544 9.82 10.73 16.63
C VAL A 544 9.31 10.63 15.20
N ILE A 545 10.15 10.96 14.21
CA ILE A 545 9.79 10.86 12.78
C ILE A 545 9.47 9.41 12.42
N HIS A 546 10.23 8.44 12.92
CA HIS A 546 9.96 7.02 12.68
C HIS A 546 8.59 6.58 13.21
N VAL A 547 8.20 7.01 14.42
CA VAL A 547 6.89 6.68 15.00
C VAL A 547 5.75 7.41 14.27
N VAL A 548 5.88 8.72 14.04
CA VAL A 548 4.86 9.53 13.37
C VAL A 548 4.67 9.08 11.91
N SER A 549 5.75 8.83 11.17
CA SER A 549 5.66 8.31 9.80
C SER A 549 4.98 6.94 9.73
N SER A 550 5.22 6.07 10.72
CA SER A 550 4.56 4.75 10.81
C SER A 550 3.06 4.89 11.04
N ALA A 551 2.67 5.75 11.99
CA ALA A 551 1.28 6.08 12.29
C ALA A 551 0.53 6.70 11.09
N PHE A 552 1.13 7.71 10.47
CA PHE A 552 0.52 8.45 9.36
C PHE A 552 0.47 7.61 8.09
N LYS A 553 1.51 6.84 7.77
CA LYS A 553 1.49 5.93 6.61
C LYS A 553 0.36 4.92 6.73
N ALA A 554 0.22 4.26 7.89
CA ALA A 554 -0.83 3.28 8.10
C ALA A 554 -2.24 3.90 8.07
N SER A 555 -2.42 5.04 8.75
CA SER A 555 -3.71 5.74 8.80
C SER A 555 -4.13 6.30 7.44
N ALA A 556 -3.20 6.91 6.70
CA ALA A 556 -3.47 7.53 5.40
C ALA A 556 -3.76 6.49 4.32
N SER A 557 -3.04 5.36 4.31
CA SER A 557 -3.28 4.28 3.33
C SER A 557 -4.63 3.57 3.56
N TRP A 558 -4.99 3.27 4.82
CA TRP A 558 -6.34 2.77 5.12
C TRP A 558 -7.44 3.77 4.76
N HIS A 559 -7.21 5.07 5.05
CA HIS A 559 -8.13 6.14 4.66
C HIS A 559 -8.30 6.22 3.13
N ASN A 560 -7.21 6.12 2.37
CA ASN A 560 -7.24 6.12 0.91
C ASN A 560 -8.06 4.95 0.36
N MET A 561 -7.85 3.72 0.86
CA MET A 561 -8.60 2.55 0.39
C MET A 561 -10.10 2.66 0.64
N ARG A 562 -10.49 3.11 1.84
CA ARG A 562 -11.89 3.39 2.14
C ARG A 562 -12.45 4.50 1.24
N THR A 563 -11.66 5.56 1.04
CA THR A 563 -12.10 6.71 0.25
C THR A 563 -12.32 6.36 -1.22
N LEU A 564 -11.39 5.65 -1.84
CA LEU A 564 -11.50 5.23 -3.24
C LEU A 564 -12.65 4.25 -3.43
N GLN A 565 -12.86 3.31 -2.49
CA GLN A 565 -13.99 2.40 -2.54
C GLN A 565 -15.33 3.15 -2.52
N GLU A 566 -15.50 4.08 -1.56
CA GLU A 566 -16.72 4.88 -1.46
C GLU A 566 -16.91 5.80 -2.66
N CYS A 567 -15.84 6.44 -3.16
CA CYS A 567 -15.91 7.29 -4.35
C CYS A 567 -16.34 6.48 -5.59
N ARG A 568 -15.82 5.25 -5.75
CA ARG A 568 -16.18 4.35 -6.85
C ARG A 568 -17.66 4.01 -6.80
N GLU A 569 -18.15 3.62 -5.62
CA GLU A 569 -19.56 3.28 -5.42
C GLU A 569 -20.49 4.48 -5.54
N ALA A 570 -20.07 5.65 -5.07
CA ALA A 570 -20.82 6.90 -5.18
C ALA A 570 -20.98 7.37 -6.65
N CYS A 571 -20.09 6.94 -7.53
CA CYS A 571 -20.19 7.18 -8.99
C CYS A 571 -21.01 6.10 -9.72
N GLY A 572 -21.52 5.07 -9.03
CA GLY A 572 -22.26 3.96 -9.64
C GLY A 572 -21.46 3.26 -10.74
N GLY A 573 -22.13 2.90 -11.84
CA GLY A 573 -21.48 2.22 -12.97
C GLY A 573 -20.35 3.05 -13.62
N GLN A 574 -20.43 4.39 -13.57
CA GLN A 574 -19.38 5.27 -14.11
C GLN A 574 -18.06 5.12 -13.33
N GLY A 575 -18.12 4.78 -12.03
CA GLY A 575 -16.94 4.52 -11.21
C GLY A 575 -16.18 3.23 -11.59
N LEU A 576 -16.79 2.32 -12.35
CA LEU A 576 -16.14 1.11 -12.87
C LEU A 576 -15.41 1.36 -14.19
N LYS A 577 -15.75 2.42 -14.91
CA LYS A 577 -15.17 2.71 -16.23
C LYS A 577 -13.73 3.16 -16.04
N THR A 578 -12.80 2.44 -16.68
CA THR A 578 -11.36 2.67 -16.57
C THR A 578 -10.93 4.11 -16.90
N GLU A 579 -11.61 4.78 -17.83
CA GLU A 579 -11.35 6.19 -18.16
C GLU A 579 -11.57 7.14 -16.97
N ASN A 580 -12.42 6.74 -16.02
CA ASN A 580 -12.74 7.54 -14.83
C ASN A 580 -11.81 7.23 -13.66
N ARG A 581 -10.80 6.38 -13.85
CA ARG A 581 -9.62 6.15 -13.00
C ARG A 581 -9.86 5.70 -11.55
N ILE A 582 -10.99 5.98 -10.89
CA ILE A 582 -11.21 5.68 -9.46
C ILE A 582 -11.02 4.20 -9.17
N GLY A 583 -11.57 3.32 -10.02
CA GLY A 583 -11.37 1.87 -9.91
C GLY A 583 -9.89 1.45 -10.10
N GLN A 584 -9.18 2.09 -11.03
CA GLN A 584 -7.75 1.83 -11.28
C GLN A 584 -6.89 2.30 -10.12
N LEU A 585 -7.12 3.52 -9.61
CA LEU A 585 -6.45 4.06 -8.42
C LEU A 585 -6.63 3.13 -7.23
N LYS A 586 -7.83 2.56 -7.03
CA LYS A 586 -8.06 1.58 -5.96
C LYS A 586 -7.15 0.36 -6.13
N GLY A 587 -7.06 -0.21 -7.34
CA GLY A 587 -6.20 -1.37 -7.60
C GLY A 587 -4.70 -1.05 -7.47
N GLU A 588 -4.26 0.11 -7.96
CA GLU A 588 -2.86 0.52 -7.90
C GLU A 588 -2.38 0.88 -6.50
N TYR A 589 -3.22 1.51 -5.68
CA TYR A 589 -2.83 2.02 -4.36
C TYR A 589 -3.06 1.01 -3.22
N ASP A 590 -3.72 -0.13 -3.47
CA ASP A 590 -3.98 -1.18 -2.47
C ASP A 590 -2.70 -1.65 -1.76
N VAL A 591 -1.62 -1.82 -2.54
CA VAL A 591 -0.27 -2.18 -2.09
C VAL A 591 0.29 -1.27 -1.00
N GLN A 592 -0.19 -0.03 -0.89
CA GLN A 592 0.28 0.92 0.13
C GLN A 592 -0.08 0.48 1.55
N SER A 593 -1.05 -0.40 1.72
CA SER A 593 -1.37 -1.00 3.02
C SER A 593 -0.33 -2.04 3.47
N THR A 594 0.52 -2.51 2.56
CA THR A 594 1.43 -3.65 2.76
C THR A 594 2.90 -3.26 2.71
N PHE A 595 3.35 -2.53 1.67
CA PHE A 595 4.77 -2.22 1.50
C PHE A 595 5.26 -1.13 2.48
N GLU A 596 6.58 -0.97 2.60
CA GLU A 596 7.21 -0.02 3.56
C GLU A 596 6.78 -0.24 5.04
N GLY A 597 6.31 -1.46 5.33
CA GLY A 597 5.79 -1.91 6.61
C GLY A 597 4.28 -2.16 6.53
N ASP A 598 3.86 -3.38 6.86
CA ASP A 598 2.45 -3.74 7.01
C ASP A 598 1.77 -2.81 8.03
N ASN A 599 0.57 -2.31 7.70
CA ASN A 599 -0.10 -1.31 8.53
C ASN A 599 -0.37 -1.79 9.97
N ASN A 600 -0.70 -3.06 10.18
CA ASN A 600 -0.95 -3.59 11.52
C ASN A 600 0.35 -3.71 12.32
N VAL A 601 1.42 -4.19 11.68
CA VAL A 601 2.76 -4.24 12.29
C VAL A 601 3.25 -2.83 12.65
N LEU A 602 3.01 -1.83 11.79
CA LEU A 602 3.34 -0.43 12.06
C LEU A 602 2.54 0.13 13.24
N MET A 603 1.25 -0.18 13.36
CA MET A 603 0.45 0.24 14.52
C MET A 603 0.97 -0.37 15.83
N GLN A 604 1.36 -1.64 15.81
CA GLN A 604 2.04 -2.24 16.97
C GLN A 604 3.36 -1.55 17.29
N GLN A 605 4.12 -1.15 16.27
CA GLN A 605 5.38 -0.43 16.46
C GLN A 605 5.17 0.93 17.14
N VAL A 606 4.11 1.66 16.77
CA VAL A 606 3.70 2.91 17.42
C VAL A 606 3.42 2.66 18.90
N SER A 607 2.57 1.69 19.20
CA SER A 607 2.16 1.39 20.58
C SER A 607 3.29 0.88 21.46
N LYS A 608 4.21 0.08 20.91
CA LYS A 608 5.44 -0.34 21.60
C LYS A 608 6.35 0.85 21.92
N ALA A 609 6.46 1.83 21.02
CA ALA A 609 7.23 3.04 21.25
C ALA A 609 6.62 3.91 22.36
N LEU A 610 5.29 4.11 22.34
CA LEU A 610 4.56 4.84 23.39
C LEU A 610 4.70 4.16 24.76
N PHE A 611 4.54 2.83 24.81
CA PHE A 611 4.78 2.05 26.04
C PHE A 611 6.21 2.23 26.54
N GLY A 612 7.20 2.22 25.64
CA GLY A 612 8.61 2.42 25.98
C GLY A 612 8.87 3.78 26.63
N GLU A 613 8.36 4.87 26.04
CA GLU A 613 8.43 6.22 26.63
C GLU A 613 7.70 6.29 27.97
N TYR A 614 6.51 5.67 28.05
CA TYR A 614 5.71 5.67 29.27
C TYR A 614 6.45 5.04 30.45
N VAL A 615 6.98 3.83 30.24
CA VAL A 615 7.75 3.10 31.27
C VAL A 615 9.03 3.85 31.63
N ALA A 616 9.73 4.44 30.66
CA ALA A 616 10.95 5.21 30.91
C ALA A 616 10.68 6.45 31.77
N ALA A 617 9.63 7.21 31.47
CA ALA A 617 9.22 8.39 32.23
C ALA A 617 8.79 8.03 33.66
N LYS A 618 7.93 7.01 33.83
CA LYS A 618 7.49 6.52 35.15
C LYS A 618 8.65 6.02 36.00
N ARG A 619 9.57 5.23 35.43
CA ARG A 619 10.75 4.70 36.13
C ARG A 619 11.71 5.82 36.57
N SER A 620 11.92 6.81 35.71
CA SER A 620 12.83 7.93 35.99
C SER A 620 12.19 9.06 36.80
N LYS A 621 10.88 8.99 37.08
CA LYS A 621 10.09 10.05 37.72
C LYS A 621 10.24 11.42 37.03
N LYS A 622 10.46 11.42 35.71
CA LYS A 622 10.57 12.62 34.88
C LYS A 622 9.24 12.92 34.18
N PRO A 623 8.97 14.19 33.83
CA PRO A 623 7.81 14.51 33.01
C PRO A 623 7.90 13.81 31.64
N PHE A 624 6.74 13.44 31.09
CA PHE A 624 6.63 12.89 29.75
C PHE A 624 7.04 13.94 28.72
N ARG A 625 7.82 13.53 27.72
CA ARG A 625 8.31 14.38 26.62
C ARG A 625 8.39 13.55 25.34
N GLY A 626 8.16 14.21 24.20
CA GLY A 626 8.18 13.58 22.88
C GLY A 626 6.91 12.79 22.57
N LEU A 627 6.69 12.53 21.29
CA LEU A 627 5.51 11.83 20.77
C LEU A 627 4.15 12.48 21.17
N GLY A 628 4.14 13.73 21.63
CA GLY A 628 2.91 14.39 22.10
C GLY A 628 2.39 13.84 23.43
N LEU A 629 3.20 13.07 24.17
CA LEU A 629 2.84 12.54 25.50
C LEU A 629 2.87 13.62 26.60
N GLU A 630 3.23 14.86 26.27
CA GLU A 630 3.24 16.00 27.19
C GLU A 630 1.87 16.24 27.84
N HIS A 631 0.79 15.88 27.14
CA HIS A 631 -0.56 15.94 27.70
C HIS A 631 -0.71 15.06 28.96
N MET A 632 0.12 14.04 29.18
CA MET A 632 0.09 13.21 30.39
C MET A 632 0.64 13.92 31.65
N ASN A 633 1.33 15.06 31.48
CA ASN A 633 1.86 15.84 32.61
C ASN A 633 0.80 16.71 33.29
N THR A 634 -0.37 16.88 32.67
CA THR A 634 -1.47 17.69 33.19
C THR A 634 -2.60 16.82 33.76
N SER A 635 -3.53 17.45 34.48
CA SER A 635 -4.73 16.79 34.99
C SER A 635 -5.48 16.04 33.88
N ARG A 636 -6.11 14.91 34.25
CA ARG A 636 -6.89 14.12 33.30
C ARG A 636 -8.06 14.97 32.78
N PRO A 637 -8.25 15.08 31.44
CA PRO A 637 -9.38 15.84 30.90
C PRO A 637 -10.70 15.28 31.39
N VAL A 638 -11.65 16.17 31.69
CA VAL A 638 -13.00 15.81 32.16
C VAL A 638 -13.99 16.09 31.05
N ILE A 639 -14.63 15.04 30.55
CA ILE A 639 -15.63 15.14 29.49
C ILE A 639 -16.99 15.49 30.11
N PRO A 640 -17.70 16.52 29.61
CA PRO A 640 -19.02 16.86 30.11
C PRO A 640 -19.99 15.68 30.02
N SER A 641 -20.79 15.47 31.07
CA SER A 641 -21.77 14.38 31.12
C SER A 641 -22.83 14.50 30.02
N GLN A 642 -23.18 15.73 29.63
CA GLN A 642 -24.11 16.02 28.56
C GLN A 642 -23.42 16.88 27.49
N LEU A 643 -23.33 16.37 26.27
CA LEU A 643 -22.76 17.10 25.14
C LEU A 643 -23.80 18.02 24.47
N THR A 644 -23.35 19.20 24.06
CA THR A 644 -24.11 20.13 23.22
C THR A 644 -23.39 20.34 21.89
N SER A 645 -24.11 20.84 20.87
CA SER A 645 -23.52 21.20 19.58
C SER A 645 -22.34 22.18 19.74
N ILE A 646 -22.49 23.18 20.61
CA ILE A 646 -21.44 24.18 20.91
C ILE A 646 -20.22 23.49 21.51
N THR A 647 -20.41 22.67 22.56
CA THR A 647 -19.32 21.98 23.24
C THR A 647 -18.54 21.06 22.29
N MET A 648 -19.24 20.28 21.47
CA MET A 648 -18.63 19.32 20.54
C MET A 648 -17.76 19.98 19.45
N ARG A 649 -18.06 21.24 19.09
CA ARG A 649 -17.34 21.99 18.05
C ARG A 649 -16.15 22.80 18.59
N GLN A 650 -16.05 22.95 19.91
CA GLN A 650 -14.92 23.63 20.54
C GLN A 650 -13.62 22.82 20.38
N ALA A 651 -12.57 23.47 19.89
CA ALA A 651 -11.24 22.87 19.73
C ALA A 651 -10.71 22.26 21.04
N GLN A 652 -10.98 22.90 22.19
CA GLN A 652 -10.58 22.40 23.50
C GLN A 652 -11.19 21.03 23.82
N PHE A 653 -12.51 20.88 23.67
CA PHE A 653 -13.20 19.59 23.87
C PHE A 653 -12.64 18.50 22.96
N GLN A 654 -12.44 18.83 21.69
CA GLN A 654 -11.95 17.90 20.67
C GLN A 654 -10.53 17.42 20.99
N ASN A 655 -9.66 18.33 21.44
CA ASN A 655 -8.34 17.97 21.92
C ASN A 655 -8.40 17.08 23.18
N ASP A 656 -9.24 17.46 24.14
CA ASP A 656 -9.37 16.79 25.43
C ASP A 656 -9.87 15.36 25.31
N ILE A 657 -10.86 15.10 24.47
CA ILE A 657 -11.41 13.75 24.28
C ILE A 657 -10.41 12.80 23.59
N PHE A 658 -9.60 13.31 22.66
CA PHE A 658 -8.53 12.52 22.03
C PHE A 658 -7.36 12.27 23.00
N CYS A 659 -6.96 13.28 23.78
CA CYS A 659 -5.95 13.12 24.82
C CYS A 659 -6.40 12.15 25.91
N LEU A 660 -7.68 12.18 26.31
CA LEU A 660 -8.24 11.23 27.28
C LEU A 660 -8.17 9.79 26.76
N ARG A 661 -8.60 9.56 25.52
CA ARG A 661 -8.57 8.23 24.88
C ARG A 661 -7.14 7.67 24.83
N GLU A 662 -6.18 8.42 24.29
CA GLU A 662 -4.79 7.95 24.18
C GLU A 662 -4.16 7.70 25.57
N ARG A 663 -4.35 8.63 26.52
CA ARG A 663 -3.84 8.50 27.89
C ARG A 663 -4.34 7.21 28.55
N ASP A 664 -5.65 6.99 28.53
CA ASP A 664 -6.27 5.85 29.19
C ASP A 664 -5.88 4.51 28.52
N LEU A 665 -5.83 4.46 27.19
CA LEU A 665 -5.37 3.27 26.47
C LEU A 665 -3.90 2.95 26.76
N LEU A 666 -3.04 3.95 26.85
CA LEU A 666 -1.63 3.77 27.19
C LEU A 666 -1.44 3.26 28.63
N GLU A 667 -2.20 3.81 29.58
CA GLU A 667 -2.21 3.35 30.97
C GLU A 667 -2.68 1.90 31.08
N ARG A 668 -3.77 1.53 30.38
CA ARG A 668 -4.26 0.15 30.32
C ARG A 668 -3.26 -0.79 29.68
N PHE A 669 -2.71 -0.42 28.53
CA PHE A 669 -1.73 -1.25 27.83
C PHE A 669 -0.50 -1.50 28.70
N ALA A 670 -0.05 -0.48 29.42
CA ALA A 670 1.06 -0.62 30.34
C ALA A 670 0.74 -1.55 31.53
N ALA A 671 -0.47 -1.48 32.06
CA ALA A 671 -0.94 -2.35 33.15
C ALA A 671 -1.02 -3.81 32.71
N GLU A 672 -1.66 -4.10 31.58
CA GLU A 672 -1.82 -5.47 31.04
C GLU A 672 -0.48 -6.13 30.72
N VAL A 673 0.45 -5.37 30.10
CA VAL A 673 1.80 -5.87 29.83
C VAL A 673 2.53 -6.16 31.13
N SER A 674 2.43 -5.26 32.13
CA SER A 674 3.08 -5.46 33.44
C SER A 674 2.50 -6.67 34.18
N GLN A 675 1.19 -6.91 34.10
CA GLN A 675 0.52 -8.06 34.69
C GLN A 675 0.98 -9.37 34.04
N CYS A 676 1.07 -9.42 32.70
CA CYS A 676 1.60 -10.58 31.99
C CYS A 676 3.05 -10.89 32.38
N GLN A 677 3.88 -9.86 32.52
CA GLN A 677 5.27 -10.02 32.96
C GLN A 677 5.35 -10.52 34.42
N ALA A 678 4.47 -10.05 35.30
CA ALA A 678 4.37 -10.55 36.67
C ALA A 678 3.97 -12.05 36.74
N GLN A 679 3.27 -12.55 35.72
CA GLN A 679 2.96 -13.98 35.54
C GLN A 679 4.10 -14.78 34.88
N GLY A 680 5.30 -14.20 34.74
CA GLY A 680 6.48 -14.86 34.17
C GLY A 680 6.49 -14.96 32.65
N LYS A 681 5.57 -14.28 31.94
CA LYS A 681 5.58 -14.23 30.47
C LYS A 681 6.60 -13.21 29.97
N SER A 682 7.18 -13.46 28.80
CA SER A 682 8.07 -12.49 28.15
C SER A 682 7.29 -11.24 27.73
N LYS A 683 8.01 -10.13 27.56
CA LYS A 683 7.44 -8.85 27.11
C LYS A 683 6.86 -8.98 25.69
N GLU A 684 7.54 -9.73 24.83
CA GLU A 684 7.16 -9.98 23.44
C GLU A 684 5.85 -10.79 23.38
N TYR A 685 5.73 -11.80 24.25
CA TYR A 685 4.50 -12.57 24.39
C TYR A 685 3.35 -11.71 24.93
N ALA A 686 3.62 -10.87 25.94
CA ALA A 686 2.64 -9.94 26.49
C ALA A 686 2.11 -8.95 25.44
N PHE A 687 2.97 -8.42 24.57
CA PHE A 687 2.56 -7.56 23.46
C PHE A 687 1.67 -8.29 22.45
N THR A 688 1.98 -9.55 22.16
CA THR A 688 1.20 -10.37 21.22
C THR A 688 -0.18 -10.69 21.78
N LEU A 689 -0.27 -11.01 23.07
CA LEU A 689 -1.53 -11.29 23.74
C LEU A 689 -2.46 -10.06 23.79
N ASN A 690 -1.88 -8.86 23.89
CA ASN A 690 -2.60 -7.60 24.01
C ASN A 690 -2.65 -6.80 22.69
N TYR A 691 -2.65 -7.49 21.54
CA TYR A 691 -2.55 -6.82 20.23
C TYR A 691 -3.71 -5.86 19.95
N GLN A 692 -4.94 -6.20 20.35
CA GLN A 692 -6.12 -5.37 20.09
C GLN A 692 -6.02 -4.01 20.81
N LEU A 693 -5.61 -4.04 22.08
CA LEU A 693 -5.39 -2.84 22.88
C LEU A 693 -4.21 -2.02 22.33
N ALA A 694 -3.16 -2.70 21.85
CA ALA A 694 -2.06 -2.03 21.16
C ALA A 694 -2.53 -1.36 19.86
N GLU A 695 -3.40 -1.99 19.07
CA GLU A 695 -3.94 -1.38 17.86
C GLU A 695 -4.79 -0.14 18.16
N ASP A 696 -5.71 -0.24 19.14
CA ASP A 696 -6.54 0.87 19.58
C ASP A 696 -5.68 2.06 20.06
N LEU A 697 -4.60 1.79 20.81
CA LEU A 697 -3.64 2.82 21.23
C LEU A 697 -2.92 3.48 20.04
N GLY A 698 -2.49 2.69 19.05
CA GLY A 698 -1.82 3.20 17.85
C GLY A 698 -2.72 4.12 17.03
N ARG A 699 -4.01 3.76 16.91
CA ARG A 699 -5.05 4.60 16.28
C ARG A 699 -5.30 5.87 17.10
N ALA A 700 -5.39 5.77 18.43
CA ALA A 700 -5.59 6.91 19.30
C ALA A 700 -4.47 7.96 19.20
N PHE A 701 -3.21 7.51 19.18
CA PHE A 701 -2.05 8.37 18.90
C PHE A 701 -2.16 9.03 17.52
N SER A 702 -2.48 8.25 16.49
CA SER A 702 -2.56 8.73 15.10
C SER A 702 -3.59 9.85 14.97
N ASP A 703 -4.81 9.65 15.48
CA ASP A 703 -5.89 10.63 15.37
C ASP A 703 -5.58 11.92 16.14
N ARG A 704 -4.98 11.82 17.34
CA ARG A 704 -4.56 13.00 18.12
C ARG A 704 -3.46 13.76 17.39
N ALA A 705 -2.43 13.07 16.92
CA ALA A 705 -1.34 13.69 16.19
C ALA A 705 -1.86 14.40 14.92
N VAL A 706 -2.77 13.78 14.16
CA VAL A 706 -3.44 14.40 13.01
C VAL A 706 -4.26 15.63 13.42
N LEU A 707 -5.04 15.56 14.51
CA LEU A 707 -5.80 16.72 15.01
C LEU A 707 -4.88 17.89 15.38
N HIS A 708 -3.74 17.62 16.02
CA HIS A 708 -2.77 18.67 16.37
C HIS A 708 -2.21 19.35 15.12
N THR A 709 -1.91 18.59 14.05
CA THR A 709 -1.49 19.18 12.76
C THR A 709 -2.56 20.08 12.16
N PHE A 710 -3.84 19.73 12.33
CA PHE A 710 -4.96 20.53 11.86
C PHE A 710 -5.07 21.84 12.65
N LEU A 711 -5.01 21.75 13.98
CA LEU A 711 -5.08 22.91 14.86
C LEU A 711 -3.94 23.90 14.59
N ASP A 712 -2.72 23.41 14.33
CA ASP A 712 -1.58 24.25 13.94
C ASP A 712 -1.85 24.96 12.61
N ALA A 713 -2.39 24.25 11.61
CA ALA A 713 -2.75 24.84 10.31
C ALA A 713 -3.85 25.90 10.46
N GLU A 714 -4.91 25.62 11.23
CA GLU A 714 -6.00 26.56 11.50
C GLU A 714 -5.54 27.80 12.29
N ALA A 715 -4.59 27.64 13.21
CA ALA A 715 -4.00 28.73 13.98
C ALA A 715 -3.20 29.70 13.09
N SER A 716 -2.61 29.20 12.00
CA SER A 716 -1.87 30.03 11.03
C SER A 716 -2.77 30.91 10.14
N VAL A 717 -4.08 30.65 10.13
CA VAL A 717 -5.07 31.38 9.32
C VAL A 717 -5.74 32.48 10.14
N THR A 718 -5.83 33.67 9.55
CA THR A 718 -6.53 34.82 10.13
C THR A 718 -8.04 34.58 10.20
N SER A 719 -8.72 35.21 11.16
CA SER A 719 -10.17 35.09 11.28
C SER A 719 -10.87 35.56 9.99
N GLY A 720 -11.78 34.74 9.46
CA GLY A 720 -12.47 35.00 8.21
C GLY A 720 -13.14 33.75 7.63
N PRO A 721 -13.69 33.83 6.40
CA PRO A 721 -14.41 32.72 5.77
C PRO A 721 -13.60 31.42 5.68
N LEU A 722 -12.28 31.54 5.43
CA LEU A 722 -11.36 30.40 5.38
C LEU A 722 -11.25 29.69 6.73
N LYS A 723 -11.10 30.44 7.82
CA LYS A 723 -11.04 29.88 9.17
C LYS A 723 -12.36 29.22 9.58
N ASN A 724 -13.50 29.82 9.20
CA ASN A 724 -14.82 29.26 9.49
C ASN A 724 -15.05 27.92 8.78
N VAL A 725 -14.64 27.78 7.51
CA VAL A 725 -14.75 26.49 6.81
C VAL A 725 -13.76 25.46 7.37
N LEU A 726 -12.58 25.88 7.83
CA LEU A 726 -11.63 24.99 8.51
C LEU A 726 -12.18 24.47 9.85
N ASP A 727 -12.84 25.30 10.65
CA ASP A 727 -13.52 24.90 11.89
C ASP A 727 -14.60 23.84 11.62
N LEU A 728 -15.39 24.04 10.55
CA LEU A 728 -16.42 23.10 10.12
C LEU A 728 -15.83 21.75 9.69
N VAL A 729 -14.75 21.80 8.90
CA VAL A 729 -14.02 20.61 8.43
C VAL A 729 -13.35 19.87 9.60
N ARG A 730 -12.70 20.58 10.54
CA ARG A 730 -12.12 20.00 11.75
C ARG A 730 -13.20 19.31 12.59
N SER A 731 -14.31 20.00 12.83
CA SER A 731 -15.42 19.45 13.61
C SER A 731 -15.99 18.19 12.96
N MET A 732 -16.14 18.16 11.64
CA MET A 732 -16.54 16.94 10.93
C MET A 732 -15.53 15.80 11.12
N TYR A 733 -14.23 16.06 10.95
CA TYR A 733 -13.19 15.06 11.15
C TYR A 733 -13.20 14.47 12.57
N VAL A 734 -13.30 15.32 13.59
CA VAL A 734 -13.30 14.84 14.99
C VAL A 734 -14.57 14.07 15.30
N LEU A 735 -15.75 14.63 14.97
CA LEU A 735 -17.01 14.00 15.35
C LEU A 735 -17.30 12.71 14.58
N ILE A 736 -16.87 12.58 13.32
CA ILE A 736 -16.97 11.29 12.63
C ILE A 736 -16.03 10.26 13.26
N THR A 737 -14.85 10.67 13.73
CA THR A 737 -13.93 9.77 14.44
C THR A 737 -14.54 9.27 15.76
N LEU A 738 -15.22 10.16 16.50
CA LEU A 738 -15.97 9.79 17.70
C LEU A 738 -17.12 8.83 17.41
N GLU A 739 -17.80 8.98 16.28
CA GLU A 739 -18.95 8.16 15.90
C GLU A 739 -18.52 6.75 15.43
N GLU A 740 -17.43 6.64 14.66
CA GLU A 740 -17.03 5.40 14.00
C GLU A 740 -16.10 4.52 14.84
N ASP A 741 -15.28 5.10 15.70
CA ASP A 741 -14.37 4.32 16.54
C ASP A 741 -15.09 3.76 17.77
N ALA A 742 -15.31 2.44 17.74
CA ALA A 742 -15.91 1.70 18.84
C ALA A 742 -15.15 1.85 20.17
N ALA A 743 -13.87 2.24 20.17
CA ALA A 743 -13.09 2.49 21.38
C ALA A 743 -13.76 3.53 22.30
N PHE A 744 -14.45 4.54 21.75
CA PHE A 744 -15.13 5.56 22.57
C PHE A 744 -16.25 5.00 23.44
N LEU A 745 -16.98 3.99 22.95
CA LEU A 745 -18.00 3.28 23.74
C LEU A 745 -17.38 2.14 24.56
N ARG A 746 -16.48 1.34 23.96
CA ARG A 746 -15.84 0.17 24.58
C ARG A 746 -15.14 0.50 25.89
N TYR A 747 -14.46 1.65 25.94
CA TYR A 747 -13.71 2.09 27.11
C TYR A 747 -14.41 3.20 27.92
N GLY A 748 -15.63 3.58 27.53
CA GLY A 748 -16.47 4.51 28.29
C GLY A 748 -16.08 5.99 28.20
N TYR A 749 -15.42 6.42 27.12
CA TYR A 749 -15.14 7.84 26.86
C TYR A 749 -16.40 8.61 26.45
N LEU A 750 -17.38 7.92 25.85
CA LEU A 750 -18.71 8.42 25.56
C LEU A 750 -19.77 7.50 26.19
N SER A 751 -20.84 8.09 26.71
CA SER A 751 -22.07 7.36 27.03
C SER A 751 -22.85 7.06 25.74
N MET A 752 -23.80 6.12 25.81
CA MET A 752 -24.70 5.83 24.68
C MET A 752 -25.49 7.07 24.23
N ASP A 753 -25.93 7.90 25.19
CA ASP A 753 -26.65 9.15 24.89
C ASP A 753 -25.76 10.16 24.19
N ASN A 754 -24.52 10.35 24.66
CA ASN A 754 -23.56 11.25 24.01
C ASN A 754 -23.16 10.75 22.62
N ALA A 755 -23.01 9.44 22.41
CA ALA A 755 -22.78 8.88 21.08
C ALA A 755 -23.95 9.13 20.12
N ALA A 756 -25.20 9.03 20.61
CA ALA A 756 -26.38 9.36 19.83
C ALA A 756 -26.45 10.87 19.48
N ILE A 757 -26.00 11.74 20.39
CA ILE A 757 -25.88 13.18 20.16
C ILE A 757 -24.81 13.49 19.10
N VAL A 758 -23.62 12.87 19.20
CA VAL A 758 -22.54 12.98 18.20
C VAL A 758 -23.06 12.59 16.81
N ARG A 759 -23.74 11.45 16.69
CA ARG A 759 -24.34 10.99 15.42
C ARG A 759 -25.30 12.01 14.80
N LYS A 760 -26.15 12.64 15.62
CA LYS A 760 -27.06 13.71 15.15
C LYS A 760 -26.29 14.95 14.68
N GLU A 761 -25.19 15.28 15.36
CA GLU A 761 -24.35 16.42 15.00
C GLU A 761 -23.58 16.19 13.69
N VAL A 762 -23.07 14.99 13.45
CA VAL A 762 -22.44 14.60 12.17
C VAL A 762 -23.41 14.80 10.99
N ALA A 763 -24.70 14.48 11.15
CA ALA A 763 -25.70 14.71 10.12
C ALA A 763 -25.93 16.20 9.83
N LYS A 764 -25.87 17.07 10.85
CA LYS A 764 -25.93 18.53 10.67
C LYS A 764 -24.68 19.05 9.96
N LEU A 765 -23.50 18.58 10.37
CA LEU A 765 -22.22 18.93 9.73
C LEU A 765 -22.19 18.53 8.25
N CYS A 766 -22.80 17.40 7.87
CA CYS A 766 -22.99 17.05 6.45
C CYS A 766 -23.75 18.14 5.70
N SER A 767 -24.87 18.60 6.26
CA SER A 767 -25.73 19.61 5.64
C SER A 767 -25.02 20.96 5.54
N GLU A 768 -24.26 21.34 6.56
CA GLU A 768 -23.47 22.58 6.60
C GLU A 768 -22.26 22.53 5.66
N LEU A 769 -21.62 21.36 5.48
CA LEU A 769 -20.49 21.19 4.56
C LEU A 769 -20.90 21.11 3.10
N ARG A 770 -22.10 20.59 2.80
CA ARG A 770 -22.60 20.45 1.42
C ARG A 770 -22.37 21.70 0.57
N PRO A 771 -22.80 22.92 0.96
CA PRO A 771 -22.65 24.12 0.12
C PRO A 771 -21.19 24.47 -0.19
N HIS A 772 -20.24 23.97 0.61
CA HIS A 772 -18.81 24.18 0.43
C HIS A 772 -18.12 23.06 -0.36
N ALA A 773 -18.80 21.93 -0.62
CA ALA A 773 -18.19 20.71 -1.17
C ALA A 773 -17.40 20.95 -2.46
N LEU A 774 -17.97 21.71 -3.42
CA LEU A 774 -17.29 22.04 -4.68
C LEU A 774 -16.03 22.89 -4.45
N SER A 775 -16.13 23.91 -3.61
CA SER A 775 -15.01 24.82 -3.32
C SER A 775 -13.89 24.09 -2.58
N LEU A 776 -14.26 23.19 -1.66
CA LEU A 776 -13.31 22.33 -0.94
C LEU A 776 -12.54 21.44 -1.90
N VAL A 777 -13.21 20.63 -2.74
CA VAL A 777 -12.48 19.78 -3.70
C VAL A 777 -11.75 20.58 -4.78
N SER A 778 -12.21 21.78 -5.12
CA SER A 778 -11.51 22.67 -6.06
C SER A 778 -10.22 23.24 -5.48
N SER A 779 -10.16 23.41 -4.14
CA SER A 779 -8.94 23.86 -3.46
C SER A 779 -7.82 22.82 -3.41
N PHE A 780 -8.09 21.59 -3.87
CA PHE A 780 -7.08 20.54 -3.99
C PHE A 780 -5.94 20.87 -4.94
N GLY A 781 -6.09 21.89 -5.79
CA GLY A 781 -5.04 22.30 -6.72
C GLY A 781 -4.76 21.27 -7.83
N LEU A 782 -5.69 20.32 -8.03
CA LEU A 782 -5.61 19.32 -9.09
C LEU A 782 -6.00 19.97 -10.41
N PRO A 783 -5.13 19.96 -11.45
CA PRO A 783 -5.52 20.46 -12.75
C PRO A 783 -6.62 19.57 -13.36
N ASP A 784 -7.57 20.18 -14.08
CA ASP A 784 -8.72 19.47 -14.66
C ASP A 784 -8.33 18.21 -15.46
N ALA A 785 -7.22 18.29 -16.18
CA ALA A 785 -6.73 17.18 -17.01
C ALA A 785 -6.32 15.94 -16.22
N PHE A 786 -6.05 16.07 -14.92
CA PHE A 786 -5.73 14.96 -14.03
C PHE A 786 -6.95 14.46 -13.24
N LEU A 787 -8.12 15.02 -13.49
CA LEU A 787 -9.41 14.49 -13.04
C LEU A 787 -10.04 13.63 -14.13
N SER A 788 -11.20 13.05 -13.82
CA SER A 788 -11.94 12.21 -14.75
C SER A 788 -12.92 13.03 -15.59
N PRO A 789 -13.25 12.61 -16.82
CA PRO A 789 -14.27 13.29 -17.64
C PRO A 789 -15.61 13.46 -16.91
N ILE A 790 -16.03 12.48 -16.12
CA ILE A 790 -17.28 12.54 -15.34
C ILE A 790 -17.28 13.60 -14.22
N ALA A 791 -16.12 14.15 -13.87
CA ALA A 791 -16.03 15.26 -12.91
C ALA A 791 -16.52 16.59 -13.51
N PHE A 792 -16.78 16.62 -14.82
CA PHE A 792 -17.25 17.79 -15.55
C PHE A 792 -18.58 17.47 -16.24
N ASN A 793 -18.64 17.52 -17.57
CA ASN A 793 -19.82 17.11 -18.31
C ASN A 793 -19.83 15.59 -18.54
N TRP A 794 -20.38 14.85 -17.58
CA TRP A 794 -20.48 13.39 -17.67
C TRP A 794 -21.41 12.91 -18.79
N VAL A 795 -22.35 13.74 -19.24
CA VAL A 795 -23.25 13.43 -20.38
C VAL A 795 -22.45 13.49 -21.67
N GLU A 796 -21.78 14.63 -21.94
CA GLU A 796 -20.94 14.81 -23.11
C GLU A 796 -19.79 13.80 -23.17
N ALA A 797 -19.18 13.48 -22.02
CA ALA A 797 -18.13 12.46 -21.94
C ALA A 797 -18.59 11.05 -22.37
N ASN A 798 -19.90 10.77 -22.27
CA ASN A 798 -20.52 9.51 -22.67
C ASN A 798 -21.39 9.64 -23.93
N ALA A 799 -21.46 10.82 -24.53
CA ALA A 799 -22.23 11.04 -25.75
C ALA A 799 -21.56 10.33 -26.94
N TRP A 800 -22.38 9.93 -27.91
CA TRP A 800 -21.89 9.33 -29.14
C TRP A 800 -21.08 10.37 -29.94
N SER A 801 -19.80 10.11 -30.16
CA SER A 801 -18.88 10.96 -30.91
C SER A 801 -18.56 10.33 -32.26
N SER A 802 -18.71 11.08 -33.35
CA SER A 802 -18.36 10.65 -34.72
C SER A 802 -16.85 10.59 -34.98
N GLU A 803 -16.01 11.08 -34.06
CA GLU A 803 -14.55 11.12 -34.18
C GLU A 803 -13.85 9.86 -33.62
N GLN A 804 -14.60 8.86 -33.17
CA GLN A 804 -14.08 7.60 -32.60
C GLN A 804 -14.16 6.40 -33.55
N ASN A 805 -14.48 6.61 -34.83
CA ASN A 805 -14.36 5.58 -35.87
C ASN A 805 -13.02 5.65 -36.59
#